data_AF-A0A8H7TG07-F1
#
_entry.id   AF-A0A8H7TG07-F1
#
_cell.length_a   1.000
_cell.length_b   1.000
_cell.length_c   1.000
_cell.angle_alpha   90.00
_cell.angle_beta   90.00
_cell.angle_gamma   90.00
#
_symmetry.space_group_name_H-M   'P 1'
#
loop_
_entity.id
_entity.type
_entity.pdbx_description
1 polymer ?
#
loop_
_entity_poly.entity_id
_entity_poly.type
_entity_poly.pdbx_seq_one_letter_code
_entity_poly.pdbx_strand_id
1 'polypeptide(L)'
;MKGFRQRVHEQLSRAKDPNKSSKSKNKESKDGTSSPSQAGSSREAAQSPITTPSSSTTALNDPRNKPLPPNDGGAPNASSPAPQPANSLNPGHVAPDRFNAMGGGSPSAGGPGTPSRHGLPPSVIISPSAPHIPPPGAAETMPHDLAPPKAGQKSLMFDRLQATPKDVPEGIRTPKRQHSSRFDISPQRELEKLPGFHEVPPNRRQDLFMQKIDQCNVIFDFNDASGDMKSKEIKRLALHELLDYVANNRQVITEAMYPRVVDMFSKNLFRPIPPPMNPQGEAFDPEEDEPVLEVAWPHIQVVYEFFLRFIESQDFNTNIAKAYIDHSFVLQLLELFDSEDPRERDFLKTTLHRIYGKFLNLRSYIRRSINNVFFQFVYETERFNGIAELLEILGSIINGFALPLKEEHKLFLTRVLLPLHKVKSLSMYHPQLAYCIVQFLEKDAALTEEVVLGLLRYWPKVNSTKEVMFLNEVEDIFEVMDPAEFAKVQEPLFHQLAKSVASPHFQVAERALYFWNNEYFCNLVSDNVEIILPIMFAPLYENSKGHWNRTIHGMVYNAMKLFMEINPQLFDDCSHDYTEHQNNAEAREQARENKWKALGEQAKRGKTNGTTRPSAVSISSSRKGKPDELDPITEDNQKRLDSLKLQDGERRERRPTHDRQNSVGSSRSQR
;
A
#
# COMPACT_ATOMS: atom_id res chain seq x y z
N MET A 1 -2.95 13.56 -14.58
CA MET A 1 -3.97 12.55 -14.93
C MET A 1 -4.47 12.55 -16.41
N LYS A 2 -4.07 13.47 -17.33
CA LYS A 2 -4.67 13.49 -18.69
C LYS A 2 -4.33 12.28 -19.59
N GLY A 3 -3.14 11.68 -19.47
CA GLY A 3 -2.68 10.63 -20.39
C GLY A 3 -3.41 9.27 -20.30
N PHE A 4 -4.15 9.00 -19.22
CA PHE A 4 -4.78 7.68 -19.02
C PHE A 4 -6.09 7.51 -19.82
N ARG A 5 -6.93 8.56 -19.87
CA ARG A 5 -8.21 8.53 -20.63
C ARG A 5 -8.03 8.27 -22.14
N GLN A 6 -6.93 8.73 -22.71
CA GLN A 6 -6.71 8.61 -24.17
C GLN A 6 -6.40 7.17 -24.59
N ARG A 7 -5.67 6.41 -23.75
CA ARG A 7 -5.28 5.02 -24.03
C ARG A 7 -6.46 4.04 -23.95
N VAL A 8 -7.44 4.31 -23.08
CA VAL A 8 -8.68 3.52 -22.96
C VAL A 8 -9.62 3.75 -24.16
N HIS A 9 -9.72 4.98 -24.65
CA HIS A 9 -10.64 5.29 -25.76
C HIS A 9 -10.21 4.63 -27.09
N GLU A 10 -8.89 4.53 -27.32
CA GLU A 10 -8.29 3.99 -28.54
C GLU A 10 -8.42 2.45 -28.66
N GLN A 11 -8.52 1.74 -27.54
CA GLN A 11 -8.81 0.30 -27.52
C GLN A 11 -10.31 0.01 -27.78
N LEU A 12 -11.21 0.82 -27.21
CA LEU A 12 -12.67 0.65 -27.37
C LEU A 12 -13.17 0.95 -28.80
N SER A 13 -12.44 1.75 -29.59
CA SER A 13 -12.81 2.06 -30.98
C SER A 13 -12.55 0.94 -32.00
N ARG A 14 -11.99 -0.21 -31.59
CA ARG A 14 -11.48 -1.24 -32.52
C ARG A 14 -12.32 -2.52 -32.62
N ALA A 15 -13.47 -2.58 -31.93
CA ALA A 15 -14.28 -3.80 -31.79
C ALA A 15 -15.78 -3.58 -32.03
N LYS A 16 -16.18 -2.97 -33.16
CA LYS A 16 -17.61 -2.88 -33.53
C LYS A 16 -17.89 -2.70 -35.03
N ASP A 17 -18.07 -3.81 -35.74
CA ASP A 17 -18.90 -3.89 -36.95
C ASP A 17 -19.20 -5.36 -37.29
N PRO A 18 -20.48 -5.76 -37.40
CA PRO A 18 -20.85 -6.62 -38.51
C PRO A 18 -22.29 -6.40 -39.03
N ASN A 19 -22.47 -5.78 -40.21
CA ASN A 19 -23.61 -6.13 -41.07
C ASN A 19 -23.49 -5.67 -42.54
N LYS A 20 -23.31 -6.60 -43.48
CA LYS A 20 -24.06 -6.59 -44.76
C LYS A 20 -23.92 -7.86 -45.63
N SER A 21 -25.07 -8.51 -45.82
CA SER A 21 -25.56 -9.10 -47.09
C SER A 21 -24.63 -9.94 -48.00
N SER A 22 -24.97 -11.23 -48.12
CA SER A 22 -25.04 -11.91 -49.42
C SER A 22 -26.31 -12.78 -49.46
N LYS A 23 -26.79 -13.18 -50.66
CA LYS A 23 -28.12 -13.80 -50.82
C LYS A 23 -28.12 -14.90 -51.90
N SER A 24 -28.84 -15.97 -51.60
CA SER A 24 -29.51 -16.92 -52.51
C SER A 24 -28.84 -18.26 -52.90
N LYS A 25 -29.74 -19.27 -52.88
CA LYS A 25 -29.88 -20.47 -53.74
C LYS A 25 -29.09 -21.76 -53.47
N ASN A 26 -29.91 -22.77 -53.16
CA ASN A 26 -29.84 -24.18 -53.61
C ASN A 26 -28.72 -25.08 -53.04
N LYS A 27 -28.89 -26.40 -52.96
CA LYS A 27 -30.08 -27.30 -52.82
C LYS A 27 -29.49 -28.71 -52.58
N GLU A 28 -30.25 -29.61 -51.95
CA GLU A 28 -29.96 -31.07 -51.86
C GLU A 28 -28.70 -31.46 -51.04
N SER A 29 -28.55 -32.70 -50.57
CA SER A 29 -29.53 -33.63 -49.99
C SER A 29 -28.80 -34.87 -49.45
N LYS A 30 -29.32 -35.44 -48.35
CA LYS A 30 -29.14 -36.84 -47.91
C LYS A 30 -27.75 -37.30 -47.45
N ASP A 31 -27.83 -38.26 -46.51
CA ASP A 31 -26.99 -39.44 -46.24
C ASP A 31 -25.43 -39.31 -46.24
N GLY A 32 -24.68 -39.93 -45.33
CA GLY A 32 -25.07 -40.72 -44.16
C GLY A 32 -24.00 -41.74 -43.73
N THR A 33 -23.75 -41.83 -42.42
CA THR A 33 -23.16 -42.98 -41.69
C THR A 33 -21.70 -43.42 -41.98
N SER A 34 -21.18 -44.20 -41.01
CA SER A 34 -20.04 -45.14 -41.07
C SER A 34 -18.61 -44.60 -41.24
N SER A 35 -17.84 -44.71 -40.16
CA SER A 35 -16.38 -44.93 -40.18
C SER A 35 -16.03 -46.27 -40.86
N PRO A 36 -14.77 -46.45 -41.26
CA PRO A 36 -14.09 -47.73 -41.01
C PRO A 36 -12.73 -47.55 -40.31
N SER A 37 -12.22 -48.65 -39.76
CA SER A 37 -10.99 -48.71 -38.94
C SER A 37 -9.98 -49.72 -39.51
N GLN A 38 -8.68 -49.47 -39.27
CA GLN A 38 -7.53 -50.39 -39.52
C GLN A 38 -7.19 -50.63 -41.01
N ALA A 39 -5.93 -50.88 -41.41
CA ALA A 39 -4.60 -50.66 -40.78
C ALA A 39 -3.50 -50.65 -41.87
N GLY A 40 -2.30 -50.07 -41.62
CA GLY A 40 -1.22 -50.03 -42.63
C GLY A 40 0.07 -49.26 -42.30
N SER A 41 0.85 -49.73 -41.31
CA SER A 41 2.30 -49.50 -41.10
C SER A 41 3.00 -48.13 -41.42
N SER A 42 3.37 -47.43 -40.33
CA SER A 42 4.75 -46.95 -40.00
C SER A 42 5.34 -45.62 -40.50
N ARG A 43 6.01 -44.91 -39.54
CA ARG A 43 6.90 -43.71 -39.62
C ARG A 43 6.23 -42.40 -40.08
N GLU A 44 6.35 -41.24 -39.41
CA GLU A 44 7.49 -40.67 -38.65
C GLU A 44 7.05 -39.44 -37.79
N ALA A 45 7.98 -38.85 -37.02
CA ALA A 45 7.98 -37.51 -36.40
C ALA A 45 6.70 -36.96 -35.69
N ALA A 46 6.78 -36.79 -34.36
CA ALA A 46 5.88 -35.92 -33.59
C ALA A 46 6.68 -35.08 -32.57
N GLN A 47 6.37 -33.78 -32.48
CA GLN A 47 6.54 -32.97 -31.25
C GLN A 47 5.81 -31.62 -31.35
N SER A 48 5.34 -31.13 -30.21
CA SER A 48 4.51 -29.92 -30.05
C SER A 48 5.37 -28.67 -29.80
N PRO A 49 4.87 -27.45 -30.08
CA PRO A 49 5.56 -26.21 -29.70
C PRO A 49 5.59 -26.03 -28.16
N ILE A 50 6.66 -25.36 -27.69
CA ILE A 50 7.06 -25.27 -26.28
C ILE A 50 6.86 -23.86 -25.72
N THR A 51 6.59 -23.77 -24.42
CA THR A 51 6.53 -22.54 -23.62
C THR A 51 7.91 -21.90 -23.42
N THR A 52 8.00 -20.57 -23.46
CA THR A 52 9.25 -19.82 -23.27
C THR A 52 9.25 -18.99 -21.96
N PRO A 53 9.96 -19.43 -20.92
CA PRO A 53 10.25 -18.62 -19.74
C PRO A 53 11.60 -17.87 -19.86
N SER A 54 11.70 -16.80 -19.07
CA SER A 54 12.88 -16.15 -18.47
C SER A 54 14.31 -16.45 -18.98
N SER A 55 15.14 -15.41 -19.07
CA SER A 55 16.60 -15.52 -19.16
C SER A 55 17.32 -14.35 -18.51
N SER A 56 18.19 -14.62 -17.54
CA SER A 56 19.14 -13.66 -16.97
C SER A 56 20.24 -14.35 -16.14
N THR A 57 21.39 -14.62 -16.76
CA THR A 57 22.72 -14.69 -16.09
C THR A 57 23.82 -14.64 -17.15
N THR A 58 24.80 -13.77 -16.97
CA THR A 58 26.03 -13.71 -17.78
C THR A 58 27.23 -14.18 -16.97
N ALA A 59 28.09 -15.01 -17.57
CA ALA A 59 29.40 -15.37 -17.03
C ALA A 59 30.38 -15.57 -18.21
N LEU A 60 31.66 -15.30 -17.96
CA LEU A 60 32.74 -15.24 -18.96
C LEU A 60 33.58 -16.53 -18.96
N ASN A 61 34.28 -16.81 -20.07
CA ASN A 61 35.63 -17.39 -19.99
C ASN A 61 36.49 -17.17 -21.25
N ASP A 62 37.81 -17.28 -21.07
CA ASP A 62 38.89 -16.89 -21.99
C ASP A 62 39.53 -18.11 -22.72
N PRO A 63 39.79 -18.05 -24.05
CA PRO A 63 40.49 -19.10 -24.79
C PRO A 63 41.93 -18.73 -25.21
N ARG A 64 42.93 -19.15 -24.42
CA ARG A 64 44.33 -19.27 -24.86
C ARG A 64 44.76 -20.72 -25.06
N ASN A 65 44.70 -21.23 -26.30
CA ASN A 65 45.82 -22.01 -26.89
C ASN A 65 45.68 -22.24 -28.40
N LYS A 66 46.81 -22.50 -29.06
CA LYS A 66 46.93 -22.90 -30.48
C LYS A 66 47.90 -24.07 -30.62
N PRO A 67 47.67 -24.95 -31.60
CA PRO A 67 48.77 -25.54 -32.39
C PRO A 67 48.78 -25.07 -33.86
N LEU A 68 49.95 -25.19 -34.48
CA LEU A 68 50.22 -25.22 -35.94
C LEU A 68 50.49 -26.70 -36.34
N PRO A 69 50.70 -27.13 -37.61
CA PRO A 69 51.15 -26.41 -38.83
C PRO A 69 50.37 -26.90 -40.11
N PRO A 70 50.91 -27.05 -41.35
CA PRO A 70 52.09 -26.49 -42.03
C PRO A 70 51.87 -25.85 -43.43
N ASN A 71 52.99 -25.35 -43.96
CA ASN A 71 53.34 -24.70 -45.23
C ASN A 71 52.86 -25.30 -46.57
N ASP A 72 52.40 -24.43 -47.50
CA ASP A 72 52.73 -24.33 -48.96
C ASP A 72 51.73 -23.35 -49.62
N GLY A 73 51.96 -22.68 -50.75
CA GLY A 73 53.17 -22.57 -51.58
C GLY A 73 52.85 -22.09 -53.02
N GLY A 74 52.85 -20.77 -53.30
CA GLY A 74 52.63 -20.27 -54.67
C GLY A 74 52.24 -18.78 -54.81
N ALA A 75 52.78 -18.13 -55.84
CA ALA A 75 52.50 -16.77 -56.33
C ALA A 75 52.75 -16.78 -57.88
N PRO A 76 52.69 -15.68 -58.67
CA PRO A 76 52.33 -14.29 -58.38
C PRO A 76 51.37 -13.64 -59.41
N ASN A 77 51.18 -12.31 -59.31
CA ASN A 77 50.79 -11.30 -60.33
C ASN A 77 49.51 -10.50 -60.05
N ALA A 78 49.33 -9.25 -60.53
CA ALA A 78 50.27 -8.13 -60.74
C ALA A 78 49.50 -6.89 -61.28
N SER A 79 49.45 -5.77 -60.55
CA SER A 79 49.36 -4.40 -61.11
C SER A 79 49.44 -3.33 -60.00
N SER A 80 50.17 -2.26 -60.28
CA SER A 80 50.33 -1.02 -59.48
C SER A 80 49.95 0.17 -60.39
N PRO A 81 50.04 1.48 -60.01
CA PRO A 81 50.49 2.10 -58.75
C PRO A 81 49.58 3.25 -58.23
N ALA A 82 50.13 4.10 -57.34
CA ALA A 82 49.53 5.33 -56.75
C ALA A 82 49.61 6.56 -57.73
N PRO A 83 49.24 7.84 -57.41
CA PRO A 83 49.47 8.58 -56.15
C PRO A 83 48.35 9.58 -55.69
N GLN A 84 48.71 10.48 -54.75
CA GLN A 84 47.96 11.60 -54.15
C GLN A 84 48.01 12.89 -55.06
N PRO A 85 47.66 14.15 -54.65
CA PRO A 85 47.00 14.70 -53.43
C PRO A 85 45.95 15.86 -53.70
N ALA A 86 45.62 16.63 -52.64
CA ALA A 86 45.40 18.11 -52.62
C ALA A 86 43.99 18.78 -52.67
N ASN A 87 43.51 19.16 -51.47
CA ASN A 87 43.29 20.54 -50.94
C ASN A 87 42.26 21.57 -51.50
N SER A 88 41.63 22.27 -50.52
CA SER A 88 41.09 23.66 -50.51
C SER A 88 39.76 24.06 -51.21
N LEU A 89 38.89 24.77 -50.47
CA LEU A 89 38.50 26.18 -50.73
C LEU A 89 37.59 26.78 -49.61
N ASN A 90 37.61 28.11 -49.48
CA ASN A 90 36.73 29.01 -48.68
C ASN A 90 36.03 29.99 -49.70
N PRO A 91 35.16 30.99 -49.39
CA PRO A 91 35.04 31.84 -48.18
C PRO A 91 33.58 32.17 -47.74
N GLY A 92 33.36 33.26 -46.98
CA GLY A 92 32.03 33.79 -46.60
C GLY A 92 32.01 35.32 -46.35
N HIS A 93 30.84 35.90 -46.02
CA HIS A 93 30.57 37.33 -45.70
C HIS A 93 29.21 37.42 -44.92
N VAL A 94 28.97 38.17 -43.82
CA VAL A 94 28.95 39.64 -43.49
C VAL A 94 27.51 40.25 -43.44
N ALA A 95 27.24 41.14 -42.47
CA ALA A 95 25.97 41.87 -42.19
C ALA A 95 26.02 43.35 -42.73
N PRO A 96 25.16 44.39 -42.40
CA PRO A 96 24.55 44.76 -41.10
C PRO A 96 23.18 45.58 -41.15
N ASP A 97 22.92 46.42 -40.11
CA ASP A 97 22.04 47.64 -40.00
C ASP A 97 20.49 47.54 -39.84
N ARG A 98 19.73 48.57 -39.35
CA ARG A 98 19.84 49.49 -38.16
C ARG A 98 18.56 50.38 -37.92
N PHE A 99 18.59 51.25 -36.90
CA PHE A 99 17.61 52.28 -36.40
C PHE A 99 16.44 51.76 -35.51
N ASN A 100 16.11 52.26 -34.29
CA ASN A 100 15.93 53.59 -33.62
C ASN A 100 14.44 54.05 -33.61
N ALA A 101 13.85 54.64 -32.56
CA ALA A 101 14.23 54.99 -31.16
C ALA A 101 12.92 55.19 -30.32
N MET A 102 12.71 55.93 -29.20
CA MET A 102 13.49 56.91 -28.41
C MET A 102 12.87 57.20 -27.01
N GLY A 103 13.66 57.14 -25.91
CA GLY A 103 13.50 57.89 -24.64
C GLY A 103 12.35 57.53 -23.66
N GLY A 104 12.45 57.81 -22.35
CA GLY A 104 13.60 58.24 -21.53
C GLY A 104 13.20 59.07 -20.28
N GLY A 105 13.77 58.79 -19.09
CA GLY A 105 13.65 59.69 -17.91
C GLY A 105 13.60 59.01 -16.52
N SER A 106 14.50 59.44 -15.63
CA SER A 106 14.55 59.22 -14.16
C SER A 106 15.25 60.49 -13.56
N PRO A 107 15.49 60.70 -12.24
CA PRO A 107 15.29 59.82 -11.07
C PRO A 107 14.81 60.49 -9.74
N SER A 108 14.75 59.69 -8.66
CA SER A 108 15.30 59.99 -7.31
C SER A 108 14.37 60.27 -6.08
N ALA A 109 14.72 59.57 -4.98
CA ALA A 109 14.68 59.92 -3.54
C ALA A 109 13.38 60.26 -2.76
N GLY A 110 13.23 59.65 -1.57
CA GLY A 110 13.06 60.47 -0.34
C GLY A 110 12.01 60.11 0.75
N GLY A 111 12.26 59.09 1.59
CA GLY A 111 11.87 59.09 3.02
C GLY A 111 10.41 58.77 3.45
N PRO A 112 10.13 58.57 4.76
CA PRO A 112 8.87 57.95 5.25
C PRO A 112 8.04 58.78 6.28
N GLY A 113 6.77 58.41 6.50
CA GLY A 113 5.95 58.92 7.61
C GLY A 113 4.51 58.34 7.75
N THR A 114 3.99 58.26 8.97
CA THR A 114 2.60 57.96 9.40
C THR A 114 2.30 58.82 10.68
N PRO A 115 1.13 58.80 11.39
CA PRO A 115 -0.16 58.09 11.24
C PRO A 115 -1.45 58.96 11.50
N SER A 116 -2.62 58.32 11.70
CA SER A 116 -3.86 58.84 12.40
C SER A 116 -4.76 59.91 11.70
N ARG A 117 -6.07 60.11 11.99
CA ARG A 117 -7.18 59.36 12.68
C ARG A 117 -8.55 60.10 12.47
N HIS A 118 -9.69 59.43 12.72
CA HIS A 118 -11.11 59.92 12.76
C HIS A 118 -11.85 60.08 11.40
N GLY A 119 -13.18 59.96 11.28
CA GLY A 119 -14.19 59.34 12.18
C GLY A 119 -15.67 59.77 11.99
N LEU A 120 -16.62 58.81 11.98
CA LEU A 120 -18.10 58.93 12.13
C LEU A 120 -18.93 59.50 10.93
N PRO A 121 -20.28 59.33 10.88
CA PRO A 121 -21.04 58.06 10.91
C PRO A 121 -22.13 57.99 9.77
N PRO A 122 -23.41 57.50 9.87
CA PRO A 122 -24.03 56.73 8.76
C PRO A 122 -25.33 57.32 8.17
N SER A 123 -25.94 56.61 7.19
CA SER A 123 -27.29 56.85 6.68
C SER A 123 -28.05 55.54 6.41
N VAL A 124 -29.36 55.53 6.65
CA VAL A 124 -30.27 54.38 6.45
C VAL A 124 -31.50 54.86 5.67
N ILE A 125 -31.94 54.08 4.68
CA ILE A 125 -33.19 54.28 3.93
C ILE A 125 -33.98 52.98 3.96
N ILE A 126 -35.31 53.07 4.08
CA ILE A 126 -36.23 51.95 4.34
C ILE A 126 -37.40 52.01 3.33
N SER A 127 -38.07 50.86 3.12
CA SER A 127 -39.50 50.73 2.75
C SER A 127 -39.82 50.60 1.24
N PRO A 128 -41.05 50.15 0.84
CA PRO A 128 -41.49 48.75 0.98
C PRO A 128 -42.27 48.21 -0.25
N SER A 129 -42.76 46.96 -0.21
CA SER A 129 -43.97 46.51 -0.94
C SER A 129 -44.53 45.17 -0.40
N ALA A 130 -45.80 44.87 -0.73
CA ALA A 130 -46.64 43.83 -0.12
C ALA A 130 -46.85 42.58 -1.03
N PRO A 131 -47.39 41.45 -0.53
CA PRO A 131 -47.34 40.16 -1.23
C PRO A 131 -48.50 39.87 -2.20
N HIS A 132 -48.28 38.96 -3.15
CA HIS A 132 -49.28 38.44 -4.10
C HIS A 132 -49.58 36.96 -3.83
N ILE A 133 -50.85 36.58 -3.81
CA ILE A 133 -51.32 35.18 -3.68
C ILE A 133 -51.84 34.70 -5.05
N PRO A 134 -51.48 33.49 -5.55
CA PRO A 134 -52.02 32.93 -6.79
C PRO A 134 -53.23 31.98 -6.56
N PRO A 135 -54.01 31.62 -7.60
CA PRO A 135 -55.18 30.75 -7.50
C PRO A 135 -54.83 29.24 -7.47
N PRO A 136 -55.74 28.37 -7.02
CA PRO A 136 -55.51 26.93 -6.96
C PRO A 136 -55.53 26.27 -8.36
N GLY A 137 -54.56 25.37 -8.61
CA GLY A 137 -54.49 24.55 -9.83
C GLY A 137 -53.13 24.48 -10.53
N ALA A 138 -52.12 25.23 -10.08
CA ALA A 138 -50.75 25.11 -10.58
C ALA A 138 -50.02 23.91 -9.98
N ALA A 139 -49.16 23.25 -10.75
CA ALA A 139 -48.34 22.12 -10.28
C ALA A 139 -47.16 22.60 -9.42
N GLU A 140 -46.90 21.91 -8.31
CA GLU A 140 -45.83 22.26 -7.37
C GLU A 140 -44.45 21.92 -7.94
N THR A 141 -43.67 22.94 -8.30
CA THR A 141 -42.25 22.80 -8.59
C THR A 141 -41.43 22.99 -7.30
N MET A 142 -40.52 22.05 -7.03
CA MET A 142 -39.67 22.06 -5.84
C MET A 142 -38.83 23.35 -5.68
N PRO A 143 -38.49 23.76 -4.45
CA PRO A 143 -37.64 24.92 -4.20
C PRO A 143 -36.27 24.84 -4.91
N HIS A 144 -35.74 26.01 -5.27
CA HIS A 144 -34.59 26.14 -6.18
C HIS A 144 -33.20 25.76 -5.59
N ASP A 145 -33.12 25.32 -4.33
CA ASP A 145 -31.88 25.09 -3.57
C ASP A 145 -31.11 23.80 -3.90
N LEU A 146 -31.55 23.01 -4.88
CA LEU A 146 -30.91 21.74 -5.29
C LEU A 146 -30.32 21.76 -6.71
N ALA A 147 -29.80 22.91 -7.14
CA ALA A 147 -28.99 23.02 -8.36
C ALA A 147 -27.49 22.89 -8.02
N PRO A 148 -26.72 21.97 -8.65
CA PRO A 148 -25.29 21.85 -8.39
C PRO A 148 -24.52 23.10 -8.90
N PRO A 149 -23.48 23.56 -8.18
CA PRO A 149 -22.76 24.78 -8.53
C PRO A 149 -21.98 24.64 -9.83
N LYS A 150 -22.01 25.68 -10.68
CA LYS A 150 -21.15 25.76 -11.87
C LYS A 150 -19.70 25.97 -11.43
N ALA A 151 -18.77 25.20 -12.00
CA ALA A 151 -17.36 25.25 -11.64
C ALA A 151 -16.76 26.66 -11.85
N GLY A 152 -16.19 27.24 -10.80
CA GLY A 152 -15.44 28.50 -10.88
C GLY A 152 -15.63 29.48 -9.70
N GLN A 153 -16.66 29.33 -8.86
CA GLN A 153 -16.91 30.23 -7.72
C GLN A 153 -16.71 29.53 -6.37
N LYS A 154 -16.03 30.21 -5.43
CA LYS A 154 -15.93 29.80 -4.02
C LYS A 154 -17.17 30.29 -3.26
N SER A 155 -17.80 29.42 -2.47
CA SER A 155 -19.01 29.77 -1.70
C SER A 155 -18.67 30.51 -0.40
N LEU A 156 -19.33 31.65 -0.16
CA LEU A 156 -19.17 32.48 1.05
C LEU A 156 -20.30 32.21 2.06
N MET A 157 -20.54 30.94 2.41
CA MET A 157 -21.68 30.55 3.26
C MET A 157 -21.32 30.00 4.66
N PHE A 158 -20.04 29.88 5.01
CA PHE A 158 -19.61 29.48 6.36
C PHE A 158 -19.39 30.66 7.34
N ASP A 159 -19.28 31.88 6.82
CA ASP A 159 -18.77 33.05 7.56
C ASP A 159 -19.83 33.77 8.45
N ARG A 160 -20.78 33.02 9.03
CA ARG A 160 -21.90 33.61 9.79
C ARG A 160 -22.39 32.84 11.02
N LEU A 161 -21.67 31.83 11.49
CA LEU A 161 -22.00 31.07 12.72
C LEU A 161 -20.92 31.12 13.81
N GLN A 162 -19.87 31.94 13.67
CA GLN A 162 -18.89 32.19 14.74
C GLN A 162 -19.15 33.53 15.44
N ALA A 163 -20.14 33.54 16.35
CA ALA A 163 -20.47 34.68 17.21
C ALA A 163 -20.74 34.24 18.66
N THR A 164 -19.92 33.33 19.20
CA THR A 164 -19.89 32.98 20.62
C THR A 164 -18.86 33.83 21.38
N PRO A 165 -19.11 34.23 22.64
CA PRO A 165 -18.13 34.97 23.44
C PRO A 165 -16.84 34.16 23.68
N LYS A 166 -15.68 34.81 23.60
CA LYS A 166 -14.39 34.20 23.88
C LYS A 166 -14.07 34.26 25.37
N ASP A 167 -14.21 33.13 26.06
CA ASP A 167 -13.54 32.83 27.33
C ASP A 167 -12.96 31.41 27.28
N VAL A 168 -11.94 31.24 26.43
CA VAL A 168 -11.09 30.03 26.38
C VAL A 168 -9.69 30.46 26.81
N PRO A 169 -9.09 29.85 27.86
CA PRO A 169 -7.71 30.14 28.24
C PRO A 169 -6.76 29.95 27.05
N GLU A 170 -5.69 30.74 26.94
CA GLU A 170 -4.74 30.63 25.83
C GLU A 170 -4.21 29.19 25.72
N GLY A 171 -4.72 28.46 24.72
CA GLY A 171 -4.29 27.10 24.43
C GLY A 171 -2.79 27.08 24.12
N ILE A 172 -2.12 26.01 24.55
CA ILE A 172 -0.70 25.75 24.27
C ILE A 172 -0.48 25.98 22.78
N ARG A 173 0.32 27.00 22.44
CA ARG A 173 0.65 27.29 21.04
C ARG A 173 1.33 26.06 20.46
N THR A 174 0.71 25.43 19.47
CA THR A 174 1.38 24.45 18.64
C THR A 174 2.67 25.07 18.11
N PRO A 175 3.80 24.33 18.06
CA PRO A 175 5.02 24.82 17.43
C PRO A 175 4.77 25.29 15.98
N LYS A 176 5.73 26.02 15.39
CA LYS A 176 5.70 26.29 13.94
C LYS A 176 6.23 25.06 13.19
N ARG A 177 5.62 24.70 12.05
CA ARG A 177 6.05 23.54 11.23
C ARG A 177 7.50 23.77 10.79
N GLN A 178 8.40 22.93 11.27
CA GLN A 178 9.84 23.09 11.01
C GLN A 178 10.15 22.48 9.64
N HIS A 179 10.63 23.32 8.72
CA HIS A 179 10.90 22.92 7.32
C HIS A 179 12.23 22.17 7.14
N SER A 180 13.05 22.11 8.19
CA SER A 180 14.23 21.24 8.23
C SER A 180 14.23 20.39 9.48
N SER A 181 14.74 19.17 9.31
CA SER A 181 15.09 18.21 10.35
C SER A 181 16.56 18.32 10.78
N ARG A 182 17.21 19.47 10.50
CA ARG A 182 18.58 19.82 10.93
C ARG A 182 18.59 20.92 11.98
N PHE A 183 19.24 20.64 13.09
CA PHE A 183 19.53 21.61 14.16
C PHE A 183 21.03 21.74 14.44
N ASP A 184 21.79 20.66 14.27
CA ASP A 184 23.26 20.64 14.43
C ASP A 184 23.97 21.22 13.20
N ILE A 185 24.08 22.55 13.17
CA ILE A 185 24.80 23.32 12.15
C ILE A 185 26.29 23.39 12.51
N SER A 186 27.19 23.21 11.54
CA SER A 186 28.63 23.31 11.81
C SER A 186 29.06 24.75 12.16
N PRO A 187 29.96 24.95 13.13
CA PRO A 187 30.36 26.30 13.56
C PRO A 187 31.22 27.03 12.51
N GLN A 188 32.11 26.30 11.83
CA GLN A 188 32.93 26.82 10.73
C GLN A 188 32.34 26.37 9.39
N ARG A 189 31.91 27.33 8.57
CA ARG A 189 31.15 27.11 7.32
C ARG A 189 31.80 27.73 6.08
N GLU A 190 32.97 28.35 6.20
CA GLU A 190 33.74 28.79 5.04
C GLU A 190 34.45 27.59 4.39
N LEU A 191 34.18 27.35 3.10
CA LEU A 191 34.84 26.33 2.31
C LEU A 191 35.64 26.96 1.17
N GLU A 192 36.87 26.46 0.98
CA GLU A 192 37.68 26.73 -0.20
C GLU A 192 37.37 25.70 -1.29
N LYS A 193 37.38 26.09 -2.57
CA LYS A 193 37.14 25.15 -3.67
C LYS A 193 38.39 24.30 -3.93
N LEU A 194 38.33 23.02 -3.57
CA LEU A 194 39.36 22.04 -3.95
C LEU A 194 39.37 21.78 -5.47
N PRO A 195 40.54 21.45 -6.07
CA PRO A 195 40.66 21.14 -7.49
C PRO A 195 39.84 19.90 -7.89
N GLY A 196 39.55 19.77 -9.18
CA GLY A 196 38.82 18.64 -9.75
C GLY A 196 39.68 17.38 -9.90
N PHE A 197 39.07 16.20 -9.85
CA PHE A 197 39.78 14.92 -10.01
C PHE A 197 40.56 14.78 -11.32
N HIS A 198 40.15 15.49 -12.38
CA HIS A 198 40.85 15.49 -13.67
C HIS A 198 42.12 16.37 -13.67
N GLU A 199 42.17 17.40 -12.82
CA GLU A 199 43.30 18.33 -12.67
C GLU A 199 44.46 17.71 -11.86
N VAL A 200 44.17 16.62 -11.13
CA VAL A 200 45.09 15.99 -10.18
C VAL A 200 45.55 14.61 -10.70
N PRO A 201 46.87 14.30 -10.65
CA PRO A 201 47.40 13.02 -11.13
C PRO A 201 46.89 11.83 -10.30
N PRO A 202 46.76 10.61 -10.89
CA PRO A 202 46.08 9.49 -10.26
C PRO A 202 46.55 9.14 -8.84
N ASN A 203 47.85 9.23 -8.58
CA ASN A 203 48.47 8.95 -7.29
C ASN A 203 48.06 9.91 -6.15
N ARG A 204 47.48 11.08 -6.45
CA ARG A 204 46.95 12.04 -5.47
C ARG A 204 45.42 12.09 -5.41
N ARG A 205 44.72 11.30 -6.25
CA ARG A 205 43.25 11.32 -6.29
C ARG A 205 42.63 10.72 -5.02
N GLN A 206 43.29 9.74 -4.39
CA GLN A 206 42.84 9.18 -3.11
C GLN A 206 42.88 10.23 -2.00
N ASP A 207 43.97 11.01 -1.88
CA ASP A 207 44.07 12.09 -0.89
C ASP A 207 43.03 13.19 -1.14
N LEU A 208 42.85 13.60 -2.41
CA LEU A 208 41.84 14.58 -2.81
C LEU A 208 40.41 14.09 -2.50
N PHE A 209 40.13 12.80 -2.68
CA PHE A 209 38.83 12.21 -2.33
C PHE A 209 38.57 12.33 -0.83
N MET A 210 39.56 12.00 0.01
CA MET A 210 39.45 12.09 1.47
C MET A 210 39.27 13.54 1.94
N GLN A 211 39.94 14.51 1.29
CA GLN A 211 39.75 15.94 1.54
C GLN A 211 38.36 16.44 1.13
N LYS A 212 37.85 16.04 -0.06
CA LYS A 212 36.48 16.39 -0.49
C LYS A 212 35.42 15.78 0.43
N ILE A 213 35.64 14.56 0.94
CA ILE A 213 34.77 13.94 1.96
C ILE A 213 34.75 14.77 3.25
N ASP A 214 35.89 15.30 3.71
CA ASP A 214 35.93 16.17 4.89
C ASP A 214 35.21 17.52 4.66
N GLN A 215 35.27 18.09 3.46
CA GLN A 215 34.45 19.25 3.11
C GLN A 215 32.95 18.92 3.11
N CYS A 216 32.59 17.70 2.70
CA CYS A 216 31.20 17.22 2.74
C CYS A 216 30.71 16.95 4.17
N ASN A 217 31.58 16.79 5.16
CA ASN A 217 31.21 16.68 6.58
C ASN A 217 30.71 18.01 7.19
N VAL A 218 30.92 19.16 6.54
CA VAL A 218 30.40 20.46 7.01
C VAL A 218 28.90 20.57 6.76
N ILE A 219 28.12 20.78 7.82
CA ILE A 219 26.66 20.90 7.79
C ILE A 219 26.25 22.37 7.76
N PHE A 220 25.40 22.72 6.80
CA PHE A 220 24.90 24.07 6.55
C PHE A 220 23.46 24.21 7.01
N ASP A 221 23.09 25.42 7.46
CA ASP A 221 21.68 25.76 7.65
C ASP A 221 21.02 26.03 6.29
N PHE A 222 19.88 25.40 6.03
CA PHE A 222 19.05 25.63 4.84
C PHE A 222 17.75 26.38 5.16
N ASN A 223 17.47 26.69 6.43
CA ASN A 223 16.35 27.57 6.81
C ASN A 223 16.65 29.02 6.41
N ASP A 224 17.89 29.48 6.59
CA ASP A 224 18.41 30.65 5.87
C ASP A 224 18.89 30.23 4.47
N ALA A 225 18.05 30.48 3.46
CA ALA A 225 18.39 30.25 2.07
C ALA A 225 19.43 31.25 1.50
N SER A 226 19.74 32.34 2.19
CA SER A 226 20.67 33.40 1.74
C SER A 226 22.08 33.26 2.31
N GLY A 227 22.22 32.71 3.52
CA GLY A 227 23.50 32.44 4.17
C GLY A 227 24.33 31.37 3.46
N ASP A 228 25.65 31.45 3.60
CA ASP A 228 26.65 30.48 3.13
C ASP A 228 26.60 30.07 1.64
N MET A 229 25.89 30.80 0.77
CA MET A 229 25.60 30.38 -0.62
C MET A 229 26.82 29.89 -1.42
N LYS A 230 27.97 30.56 -1.28
CA LYS A 230 29.25 30.13 -1.88
C LYS A 230 29.70 28.76 -1.36
N SER A 231 29.72 28.57 -0.04
CA SER A 231 30.15 27.30 0.57
C SER A 231 29.15 26.17 0.30
N LYS A 232 27.85 26.46 0.32
CA LYS A 232 26.78 25.51 -0.04
C LYS A 232 26.98 24.98 -1.45
N GLU A 233 27.29 25.83 -2.42
CA GLU A 233 27.57 25.42 -3.79
C GLU A 233 28.91 24.65 -3.91
N ILE A 234 29.95 25.06 -3.18
CA ILE A 234 31.22 24.31 -3.14
C ILE A 234 31.00 22.87 -2.63
N LYS A 235 30.22 22.69 -1.55
CA LYS A 235 29.87 21.34 -1.06
C LYS A 235 29.02 20.57 -2.08
N ARG A 236 28.04 21.20 -2.72
CA ARG A 236 27.21 20.54 -3.75
C ARG A 236 28.06 20.03 -4.92
N LEU A 237 28.98 20.86 -5.42
CA LEU A 237 29.92 20.47 -6.48
C LEU A 237 30.88 19.36 -6.02
N ALA A 238 31.40 19.43 -4.79
CA ALA A 238 32.26 18.38 -4.24
C ALA A 238 31.52 17.02 -4.13
N LEU A 239 30.25 17.02 -3.71
CA LEU A 239 29.41 15.82 -3.67
C LEU A 239 29.18 15.22 -5.06
N HIS A 240 28.88 16.04 -6.08
CA HIS A 240 28.75 15.55 -7.46
C HIS A 240 30.08 15.02 -8.02
N GLU A 241 31.20 15.70 -7.79
CA GLU A 241 32.51 15.20 -8.21
C GLU A 241 32.88 13.86 -7.55
N LEU A 242 32.50 13.64 -6.28
CA LEU A 242 32.66 12.36 -5.57
C LEU A 242 31.77 11.25 -6.17
N LEU A 243 30.51 11.58 -6.50
CA LEU A 243 29.57 10.70 -7.19
C LEU A 243 30.08 10.29 -8.58
N ASP A 244 30.47 11.26 -9.41
CA ASP A 244 31.01 11.04 -10.76
C ASP A 244 32.33 10.24 -10.72
N TYR A 245 33.18 10.47 -9.71
CA TYR A 245 34.41 9.71 -9.54
C TYR A 245 34.14 8.23 -9.25
N VAL A 246 33.22 7.92 -8.33
CA VAL A 246 32.86 6.53 -7.98
C VAL A 246 32.03 5.84 -9.07
N ALA A 247 31.18 6.58 -9.80
CA ALA A 247 30.33 6.01 -10.84
C ALA A 247 31.09 5.68 -12.14
N ASN A 248 32.05 6.54 -12.54
CA ASN A 248 32.69 6.44 -13.86
C ASN A 248 34.07 5.75 -13.85
N ASN A 249 34.67 5.49 -12.69
CA ASN A 249 35.99 4.86 -12.57
C ASN A 249 35.87 3.49 -11.88
N ARG A 250 36.58 2.48 -12.40
CA ARG A 250 36.67 1.14 -11.77
C ARG A 250 37.93 1.02 -10.91
N GLN A 251 37.89 0.14 -9.92
CA GLN A 251 38.99 -0.17 -9.01
C GLN A 251 39.53 1.03 -8.21
N VAL A 252 38.71 2.08 -8.03
CA VAL A 252 39.07 3.27 -7.24
C VAL A 252 38.69 3.19 -5.76
N ILE A 253 37.87 2.21 -5.37
CA ILE A 253 37.45 2.03 -3.97
C ILE A 253 38.57 1.34 -3.17
N THR A 254 39.24 2.08 -2.30
CA THR A 254 40.30 1.57 -1.41
C THR A 254 39.77 1.32 0.01
N GLU A 255 40.46 0.47 0.78
CA GLU A 255 40.03 0.07 2.14
C GLU A 255 39.88 1.27 3.09
N ALA A 256 40.73 2.29 2.95
CA ALA A 256 40.72 3.51 3.76
C ALA A 256 39.49 4.42 3.50
N MET A 257 38.81 4.27 2.35
CA MET A 257 37.65 5.10 2.00
C MET A 257 36.37 4.65 2.72
N TYR A 258 36.21 3.36 3.02
CA TYR A 258 35.01 2.81 3.69
C TYR A 258 34.62 3.54 4.99
N PRO A 259 35.49 3.70 6.00
CA PRO A 259 35.11 4.41 7.23
C PRO A 259 34.69 5.85 6.97
N ARG A 260 35.35 6.53 6.01
CA ARG A 260 35.13 7.96 5.72
C ARG A 260 33.85 8.19 4.92
N VAL A 261 33.50 7.28 4.01
CA VAL A 261 32.21 7.30 3.31
C VAL A 261 31.04 7.01 4.24
N VAL A 262 31.18 6.04 5.15
CA VAL A 262 30.15 5.71 6.15
C VAL A 262 29.98 6.82 7.19
N ASP A 263 31.08 7.39 7.69
CA ASP A 263 31.08 8.57 8.58
C ASP A 263 30.41 9.79 7.91
N MET A 264 30.73 10.05 6.64
CA MET A 264 30.14 11.17 5.89
C MET A 264 28.65 10.97 5.65
N PHE A 265 28.21 9.78 5.24
CA PHE A 265 26.79 9.44 5.13
C PHE A 265 26.07 9.62 6.47
N SER A 266 26.66 9.12 7.56
CA SER A 266 26.08 9.21 8.91
C SER A 266 25.89 10.67 9.34
N LYS A 267 26.95 11.48 9.31
CA LYS A 267 26.89 12.93 9.64
C LYS A 267 25.96 13.71 8.73
N ASN A 268 25.84 13.30 7.46
CA ASN A 268 24.99 13.98 6.50
C ASN A 268 23.54 13.49 6.49
N LEU A 269 23.13 12.49 7.27
CA LEU A 269 21.76 11.97 7.22
C LEU A 269 21.15 11.61 8.58
N PHE A 270 21.87 10.93 9.47
CA PHE A 270 21.30 10.46 10.74
C PHE A 270 21.03 11.64 11.68
N ARG A 271 19.77 11.77 12.09
CA ARG A 271 19.22 12.89 12.86
C ARG A 271 17.85 12.51 13.43
N PRO A 272 17.39 13.14 14.52
CA PRO A 272 16.00 13.02 14.95
C PRO A 272 15.05 13.58 13.88
N ILE A 273 14.02 12.81 13.52
CA ILE A 273 12.89 13.34 12.75
C ILE A 273 12.09 14.30 13.68
N PRO A 274 11.68 15.50 13.21
CA PRO A 274 10.87 16.43 14.00
C PRO A 274 9.59 15.79 14.52
N PRO A 275 9.10 16.17 15.71
CA PRO A 275 7.88 15.59 16.27
C PRO A 275 6.68 15.86 15.35
N PRO A 276 5.83 14.85 15.06
CA PRO A 276 4.73 14.99 14.12
C PRO A 276 3.74 16.05 14.60
N MET A 277 3.50 17.06 13.78
CA MET A 277 2.80 18.27 14.18
C MET A 277 1.30 18.30 13.87
N ASN A 278 0.81 17.30 13.15
CA ASN A 278 -0.59 17.26 12.71
C ASN A 278 -1.51 17.06 13.93
N PRO A 279 -2.69 17.69 13.97
CA PRO A 279 -3.57 17.65 15.13
C PRO A 279 -4.00 16.21 15.44
N GLN A 280 -3.62 15.70 16.61
CA GLN A 280 -4.01 14.36 17.06
C GLN A 280 -5.52 14.32 17.34
N GLY A 281 -6.27 13.52 16.57
CA GLY A 281 -7.71 13.36 16.75
C GLY A 281 -8.37 12.56 15.63
N GLU A 282 -9.68 12.32 15.76
CA GLU A 282 -10.46 11.52 14.81
C GLU A 282 -10.75 12.22 13.47
N ALA A 283 -10.46 13.53 13.38
CA ALA A 283 -10.54 14.33 12.16
C ALA A 283 -9.18 14.50 11.44
N PHE A 284 -8.16 13.73 11.80
CA PHE A 284 -6.90 13.67 11.06
C PHE A 284 -6.97 12.56 10.01
N ASP A 285 -7.04 12.96 8.73
CA ASP A 285 -6.82 12.07 7.60
C ASP A 285 -5.36 12.17 7.12
N PRO A 286 -4.58 11.07 7.15
CA PRO A 286 -3.23 11.05 6.59
C PRO A 286 -3.16 11.26 5.07
N GLU A 287 -4.26 11.07 4.33
CA GLU A 287 -4.28 11.26 2.86
C GLU A 287 -4.37 12.73 2.45
N GLU A 288 -4.84 13.62 3.34
CA GLU A 288 -5.03 15.05 3.04
C GLU A 288 -3.86 15.96 3.47
N ASP A 289 -2.86 15.45 4.21
CA ASP A 289 -1.74 16.29 4.67
C ASP A 289 -0.70 16.56 3.57
N GLU A 290 -0.28 17.82 3.45
CA GLU A 290 0.77 18.25 2.52
C GLU A 290 2.15 17.90 3.12
N PRO A 291 2.94 16.99 2.50
CA PRO A 291 4.16 16.49 3.11
C PRO A 291 5.25 17.56 3.21
N VAL A 292 5.91 17.66 4.37
CA VAL A 292 7.07 18.56 4.51
C VAL A 292 8.24 18.03 3.68
N LEU A 293 8.58 18.79 2.64
CA LEU A 293 9.80 18.59 1.86
C LEU A 293 11.00 19.17 2.62
N GLU A 294 12.07 18.39 2.77
CA GLU A 294 13.28 18.82 3.47
C GLU A 294 14.02 19.91 2.67
N VAL A 295 14.31 21.06 3.30
CA VAL A 295 15.00 22.18 2.64
C VAL A 295 16.48 21.91 2.34
N ALA A 296 17.13 21.02 3.10
CA ALA A 296 18.50 20.57 2.84
C ALA A 296 18.62 19.53 1.69
N TRP A 297 17.53 19.23 0.98
CA TRP A 297 17.49 18.27 -0.13
C TRP A 297 18.62 18.42 -1.18
N PRO A 298 19.05 19.63 -1.61
CA PRO A 298 20.12 19.77 -2.61
C PRO A 298 21.50 19.22 -2.19
N HIS A 299 21.72 18.94 -0.91
CA HIS A 299 22.89 18.17 -0.44
C HIS A 299 22.51 16.72 -0.13
N ILE A 300 21.39 16.51 0.56
CA ILE A 300 20.92 15.19 1.01
C ILE A 300 20.73 14.22 -0.16
N GLN A 301 20.14 14.66 -1.27
CA GLN A 301 19.96 13.85 -2.48
C GLN A 301 21.29 13.27 -2.97
N VAL A 302 22.31 14.12 -3.11
CA VAL A 302 23.60 13.72 -3.68
C VAL A 302 24.37 12.80 -2.73
N VAL A 303 24.18 12.94 -1.41
CA VAL A 303 24.73 12.00 -0.41
C VAL A 303 24.08 10.61 -0.54
N TYR A 304 22.75 10.53 -0.72
CA TYR A 304 22.07 9.26 -0.99
C TYR A 304 22.52 8.64 -2.33
N GLU A 305 22.56 9.42 -3.41
CA GLU A 305 23.00 8.94 -4.73
C GLU A 305 24.44 8.41 -4.69
N PHE A 306 25.36 9.16 -4.04
CA PHE A 306 26.75 8.77 -3.84
C PHE A 306 26.88 7.46 -3.06
N PHE A 307 26.21 7.34 -1.92
CA PHE A 307 26.29 6.14 -1.07
C PHE A 307 25.63 4.92 -1.73
N LEU A 308 24.54 5.13 -2.47
CA LEU A 308 23.90 4.07 -3.25
C LEU A 308 24.83 3.58 -4.37
N ARG A 309 25.46 4.47 -5.15
CA ARG A 309 26.47 4.07 -6.15
C ARG A 309 27.69 3.39 -5.53
N PHE A 310 28.15 3.86 -4.36
CA PHE A 310 29.23 3.23 -3.62
C PHE A 310 28.90 1.79 -3.21
N ILE A 311 27.71 1.55 -2.64
CA ILE A 311 27.25 0.20 -2.29
C ILE A 311 26.98 -0.66 -3.53
N GLU A 312 26.44 -0.09 -4.62
CA GLU A 312 26.14 -0.83 -5.84
C GLU A 312 27.38 -1.23 -6.66
N SER A 313 28.50 -0.52 -6.48
CA SER A 313 29.76 -0.78 -7.20
C SER A 313 30.20 -2.26 -7.16
N GLN A 314 30.85 -2.68 -8.25
CA GLN A 314 31.46 -4.00 -8.39
C GLN A 314 32.73 -4.14 -7.54
N ASP A 315 33.39 -3.01 -7.22
CA ASP A 315 34.59 -2.95 -6.36
C ASP A 315 34.24 -2.92 -4.85
N PHE A 316 32.94 -2.97 -4.50
CA PHE A 316 32.49 -2.89 -3.10
C PHE A 316 32.66 -4.23 -2.35
N ASN A 317 33.56 -4.24 -1.37
CA ASN A 317 33.92 -5.39 -0.56
C ASN A 317 33.16 -5.40 0.78
N THR A 318 32.16 -6.29 0.88
CA THR A 318 31.33 -6.49 2.07
C THR A 318 32.13 -6.93 3.30
N ASN A 319 33.28 -7.58 3.13
CA ASN A 319 34.12 -8.02 4.25
C ASN A 319 34.83 -6.87 4.97
N ILE A 320 35.04 -5.75 4.29
CA ILE A 320 35.58 -4.52 4.90
C ILE A 320 34.41 -3.69 5.44
N ALA A 321 33.39 -3.49 4.61
CA ALA A 321 32.25 -2.64 4.96
C ALA A 321 31.47 -3.09 6.21
N LYS A 322 31.43 -4.40 6.52
CA LYS A 322 30.75 -4.96 7.71
C LYS A 322 31.32 -4.49 9.07
N ALA A 323 32.49 -3.85 9.08
CA ALA A 323 33.07 -3.24 10.28
C ALA A 323 32.51 -1.83 10.56
N TYR A 324 31.78 -1.24 9.60
CA TYR A 324 31.27 0.13 9.65
C TYR A 324 29.76 0.22 9.42
N ILE A 325 29.19 -0.68 8.60
CA ILE A 325 27.74 -0.88 8.44
C ILE A 325 27.33 -2.00 9.41
N ASP A 326 26.91 -1.59 10.60
CA ASP A 326 26.64 -2.46 11.75
C ASP A 326 25.15 -2.41 12.19
N HIS A 327 24.85 -2.92 13.38
CA HIS A 327 23.51 -2.86 13.98
C HIS A 327 23.07 -1.43 14.36
N SER A 328 24.00 -0.55 14.75
CA SER A 328 23.69 0.85 15.05
C SER A 328 23.37 1.64 13.77
N PHE A 329 24.18 1.45 12.72
CA PHE A 329 23.94 2.05 11.41
C PHE A 329 22.58 1.64 10.83
N VAL A 330 22.21 0.35 10.92
CA VAL A 330 20.90 -0.13 10.46
C VAL A 330 19.74 0.46 11.26
N LEU A 331 19.90 0.68 12.57
CA LEU A 331 18.86 1.27 13.40
C LEU A 331 18.63 2.75 13.05
N GLN A 332 19.70 3.55 12.98
CA GLN A 332 19.62 4.96 12.61
C GLN A 332 19.12 5.16 11.16
N LEU A 333 19.41 4.22 10.26
CA LEU A 333 18.84 4.20 8.91
C LEU A 333 17.33 3.89 8.90
N LEU A 334 16.85 3.05 9.83
CA LEU A 334 15.42 2.74 9.97
C LEU A 334 14.63 3.89 10.61
N GLU A 335 15.22 4.62 11.56
CA GLU A 335 14.61 5.81 12.18
C GLU A 335 14.26 6.89 11.12
N LEU A 336 15.06 7.03 10.06
CA LEU A 336 14.80 7.98 8.98
C LEU A 336 13.59 7.61 8.09
N PHE A 337 13.06 6.38 8.14
CA PHE A 337 11.86 6.02 7.35
C PHE A 337 10.60 6.76 7.83
N ASP A 338 10.61 7.41 9.00
CA ASP A 338 9.51 8.27 9.43
C ASP A 338 9.58 9.70 8.84
N SER A 339 10.53 10.00 7.94
CA SER A 339 10.59 11.29 7.24
C SER A 339 9.30 11.56 6.45
N GLU A 340 8.73 12.76 6.58
CA GLU A 340 7.54 13.18 5.81
C GLU A 340 7.83 13.25 4.29
N ASP A 341 9.09 13.48 3.90
CA ASP A 341 9.51 13.64 2.51
C ASP A 341 9.55 12.28 1.76
N PRO A 342 8.65 12.03 0.78
CA PRO A 342 8.61 10.75 0.07
C PRO A 342 9.87 10.50 -0.77
N ARG A 343 10.64 11.55 -1.12
CA ARG A 343 11.89 11.42 -1.88
C ARG A 343 12.98 10.80 -1.01
N GLU A 344 13.03 11.17 0.28
CA GLU A 344 13.96 10.58 1.24
C GLU A 344 13.63 9.10 1.47
N ARG A 345 12.33 8.78 1.62
CA ARG A 345 11.87 7.40 1.83
C ARG A 345 12.16 6.46 0.65
N ASP A 346 12.09 6.91 -0.61
CA ASP A 346 12.43 6.07 -1.77
C ASP A 346 13.94 5.75 -1.86
N PHE A 347 14.81 6.71 -1.52
CA PHE A 347 16.25 6.47 -1.40
C PHE A 347 16.58 5.56 -0.21
N LEU A 348 15.94 5.75 0.95
CA LEU A 348 16.07 4.89 2.13
C LEU A 348 15.65 3.44 1.82
N LYS A 349 14.50 3.26 1.16
CA LYS A 349 13.99 1.98 0.67
C LYS A 349 15.03 1.24 -0.16
N THR A 350 15.55 1.92 -1.17
CA THR A 350 16.55 1.37 -2.09
C THR A 350 17.85 1.05 -1.37
N THR A 351 18.34 1.94 -0.50
CA THR A 351 19.57 1.75 0.28
C THR A 351 19.47 0.57 1.24
N LEU A 352 18.39 0.47 2.02
CA LEU A 352 18.17 -0.62 2.96
C LEU A 352 18.00 -1.97 2.24
N HIS A 353 17.31 -2.00 1.10
CA HIS A 353 17.22 -3.20 0.27
C HIS A 353 18.61 -3.65 -0.25
N ARG A 354 19.45 -2.73 -0.75
CA ARG A 354 20.83 -3.07 -1.16
C ARG A 354 21.67 -3.59 0.00
N ILE A 355 21.53 -3.03 1.20
CA ILE A 355 22.20 -3.51 2.42
C ILE A 355 21.71 -4.92 2.78
N TYR A 356 20.40 -5.16 2.84
CA TYR A 356 19.85 -6.50 3.10
C TYR A 356 20.33 -7.53 2.06
N GLY A 357 20.40 -7.13 0.79
CA GLY A 357 20.91 -7.93 -0.31
C GLY A 357 22.37 -8.37 -0.08
N LYS A 358 23.29 -7.40 0.09
CA LYS A 358 24.74 -7.65 0.19
C LYS A 358 25.22 -8.18 1.55
N PHE A 359 24.58 -7.83 2.67
CA PHE A 359 25.04 -8.18 4.02
C PHE A 359 24.22 -9.32 4.66
N LEU A 360 24.60 -10.56 4.35
CA LEU A 360 23.92 -11.77 4.85
C LEU A 360 23.80 -11.81 6.38
N ASN A 361 24.81 -11.31 7.09
CA ASN A 361 24.86 -11.24 8.56
C ASN A 361 23.86 -10.25 9.18
N LEU A 362 23.44 -9.21 8.45
CA LEU A 362 22.50 -8.21 8.93
C LEU A 362 21.04 -8.61 8.70
N ARG A 363 20.76 -9.60 7.84
CA ARG A 363 19.39 -9.96 7.42
C ARG A 363 18.43 -10.28 8.58
N SER A 364 18.89 -11.04 9.57
CA SER A 364 18.09 -11.38 10.76
C SER A 364 17.80 -10.16 11.63
N TYR A 365 18.79 -9.27 11.80
CA TYR A 365 18.64 -8.02 12.54
C TYR A 365 17.70 -7.04 11.83
N ILE A 366 17.87 -6.83 10.52
CA ILE A 366 16.99 -5.97 9.70
C ILE A 366 15.52 -6.43 9.82
N ARG A 367 15.23 -7.72 9.60
CA ARG A 367 13.85 -8.23 9.74
C ARG A 367 13.31 -8.02 11.15
N ARG A 368 14.11 -8.27 12.19
CA ARG A 368 13.69 -8.05 13.59
C ARG A 368 13.40 -6.58 13.88
N SER A 369 14.22 -5.66 13.38
CA SER A 369 14.03 -4.22 13.59
C SER A 369 12.81 -3.69 12.84
N ILE A 370 12.55 -4.13 11.61
CA ILE A 370 11.30 -3.79 10.89
C ILE A 370 10.07 -4.36 11.63
N ASN A 371 10.15 -5.59 12.16
CA ASN A 371 9.07 -6.13 12.99
C ASN A 371 8.80 -5.29 14.24
N ASN A 372 9.84 -4.75 14.89
CA ASN A 372 9.67 -3.84 16.04
C ASN A 372 8.94 -2.55 15.64
N VAL A 373 9.32 -1.93 14.51
CA VAL A 373 8.63 -0.75 13.96
C VAL A 373 7.15 -1.07 13.69
N PHE A 374 6.86 -2.22 13.07
CA PHE A 374 5.48 -2.65 12.82
C PHE A 374 4.70 -2.96 14.11
N PHE A 375 5.33 -3.48 15.15
CA PHE A 375 4.67 -3.66 16.46
C PHE A 375 4.34 -2.31 17.11
N GLN A 376 5.28 -1.37 17.15
CA GLN A 376 5.07 -0.02 17.68
C GLN A 376 4.00 0.76 16.89
N PHE A 377 3.97 0.59 15.57
CA PHE A 377 2.93 1.14 14.70
C PHE A 377 1.54 0.54 15.01
N VAL A 378 1.40 -0.80 15.03
CA VAL A 378 0.08 -1.49 15.15
C VAL A 378 -0.51 -1.48 16.56
N TYR A 379 0.30 -1.28 17.60
CA TYR A 379 -0.12 -1.45 19.00
C TYR A 379 0.17 -0.25 19.94
N GLU A 380 0.98 0.73 19.54
CA GLU A 380 1.34 1.86 20.43
C GLU A 380 1.01 3.24 19.83
N THR A 381 1.30 3.47 18.54
CA THR A 381 1.29 4.83 17.94
C THR A 381 0.24 5.05 16.85
N GLU A 382 -0.15 4.01 16.10
CA GLU A 382 -0.89 4.11 14.83
C GLU A 382 -0.29 5.12 13.81
N ARG A 383 0.98 5.52 13.98
CA ARG A 383 1.63 6.56 13.16
C ARG A 383 3.09 6.24 12.86
N PHE A 384 3.38 6.03 11.58
CA PHE A 384 4.72 5.93 11.00
C PHE A 384 4.60 6.17 9.49
N ASN A 385 5.41 7.05 8.91
CA ASN A 385 5.24 7.47 7.51
C ASN A 385 5.71 6.40 6.50
N GLY A 386 6.77 5.66 6.80
CA GLY A 386 7.43 4.74 5.87
C GLY A 386 6.92 3.30 5.81
N ILE A 387 5.67 3.02 6.22
CA ILE A 387 5.15 1.64 6.28
C ILE A 387 5.08 1.00 4.88
N ALA A 388 4.64 1.75 3.86
CA ALA A 388 4.55 1.26 2.49
C ALA A 388 5.93 0.89 1.94
N GLU A 389 6.92 1.76 2.12
CA GLU A 389 8.28 1.56 1.64
C GLU A 389 8.98 0.37 2.33
N LEU A 390 8.72 0.16 3.63
CA LEU A 390 9.19 -1.04 4.34
C LEU A 390 8.52 -2.33 3.83
N LEU A 391 7.23 -2.27 3.48
CA LEU A 391 6.51 -3.41 2.89
C LEU A 391 6.99 -3.73 1.46
N GLU A 392 7.37 -2.74 0.63
CA GLU A 392 8.00 -3.01 -0.68
C GLU A 392 9.30 -3.80 -0.57
N ILE A 393 10.16 -3.47 0.42
CA ILE A 393 11.36 -4.26 0.71
C ILE A 393 10.96 -5.68 1.14
N LEU A 394 9.97 -5.80 2.04
CA LEU A 394 9.53 -7.09 2.56
C LEU A 394 8.91 -7.99 1.49
N GLY A 395 8.11 -7.46 0.55
CA GLY A 395 7.57 -8.24 -0.57
C GLY A 395 8.68 -8.87 -1.42
N SER A 396 9.73 -8.08 -1.74
CA SER A 396 10.92 -8.58 -2.43
C SER A 396 11.68 -9.65 -1.60
N ILE A 397 11.75 -9.48 -0.27
CA ILE A 397 12.34 -10.46 0.65
C ILE A 397 11.53 -11.77 0.72
N ILE A 398 10.18 -11.69 0.76
CA ILE A 398 9.27 -12.84 0.82
C ILE A 398 9.35 -13.64 -0.49
N ASN A 399 9.38 -12.97 -1.64
CA ASN A 399 9.60 -13.65 -2.92
C ASN A 399 10.95 -14.41 -2.93
N GLY A 400 11.98 -13.84 -2.30
CA GLY A 400 13.29 -14.46 -2.08
C GLY A 400 13.37 -15.53 -0.98
N PHE A 401 12.27 -15.97 -0.38
CA PHE A 401 12.29 -17.08 0.60
C PHE A 401 12.52 -18.43 -0.08
N ALA A 402 13.35 -19.26 0.56
CA ALA A 402 13.54 -20.66 0.18
C ALA A 402 12.39 -21.53 0.70
N LEU A 403 12.05 -22.57 -0.06
CA LEU A 403 11.08 -23.59 0.33
C LEU A 403 11.78 -24.82 0.95
N PRO A 404 11.16 -25.50 1.93
CA PRO A 404 9.91 -25.16 2.59
C PRO A 404 10.04 -23.89 3.46
N LEU A 405 8.94 -23.14 3.60
CA LEU A 405 8.94 -21.91 4.41
C LEU A 405 9.28 -22.21 5.88
N LYS A 406 10.16 -21.38 6.45
CA LYS A 406 10.53 -21.46 7.86
C LYS A 406 9.38 -21.00 8.77
N GLU A 407 9.33 -21.59 9.96
CA GLU A 407 8.38 -21.20 11.01
C GLU A 407 8.50 -19.71 11.40
N GLU A 408 9.72 -19.15 11.40
CA GLU A 408 9.92 -17.69 11.60
C GLU A 408 9.23 -16.81 10.53
N HIS A 409 8.84 -17.36 9.37
CA HIS A 409 8.13 -16.64 8.31
C HIS A 409 6.62 -16.82 8.43
N LYS A 410 6.15 -18.02 8.82
CA LYS A 410 4.73 -18.29 9.15
C LYS A 410 4.27 -17.47 10.37
N LEU A 411 5.13 -17.33 11.38
CA LEU A 411 4.91 -16.43 12.52
C LEU A 411 4.96 -14.95 12.13
N PHE A 412 5.78 -14.54 11.16
CA PHE A 412 5.82 -13.16 10.66
C PHE A 412 4.52 -12.78 9.94
N LEU A 413 4.02 -13.65 9.05
CA LEU A 413 2.72 -13.50 8.39
C LEU A 413 1.58 -13.33 9.42
N THR A 414 1.43 -14.31 10.32
CA THR A 414 0.29 -14.37 11.24
C THR A 414 0.35 -13.37 12.39
N ARG A 415 1.54 -12.92 12.82
CA ARG A 415 1.71 -12.02 13.98
C ARG A 415 2.08 -10.58 13.63
N VAL A 416 2.49 -10.30 12.40
CA VAL A 416 2.90 -8.96 11.97
C VAL A 416 2.12 -8.48 10.74
N LEU A 417 2.08 -9.26 9.65
CA LEU A 417 1.37 -8.83 8.43
C LEU A 417 -0.15 -8.82 8.61
N LEU A 418 -0.79 -9.90 9.08
CA LEU A 418 -2.25 -9.92 9.26
C LEU A 418 -2.74 -8.81 10.24
N PRO A 419 -2.08 -8.52 11.37
CA PRO A 419 -2.45 -7.39 12.22
C PRO A 419 -2.27 -5.98 11.63
N LEU A 420 -1.48 -5.77 10.57
CA LEU A 420 -1.34 -4.45 9.93
C LEU A 420 -2.66 -3.96 9.30
N HIS A 421 -3.57 -4.86 8.92
CA HIS A 421 -4.90 -4.53 8.42
C HIS A 421 -5.81 -3.85 9.46
N LYS A 422 -5.45 -3.90 10.76
CA LYS A 422 -6.23 -3.27 11.84
C LYS A 422 -6.23 -1.74 11.75
N VAL A 423 -5.08 -1.14 11.51
CA VAL A 423 -4.81 0.30 11.72
C VAL A 423 -5.69 1.17 10.81
N LYS A 424 -6.11 2.35 11.29
CA LYS A 424 -7.02 3.24 10.56
C LYS A 424 -6.49 3.65 9.19
N SER A 425 -5.21 4.01 9.11
CA SER A 425 -4.48 4.53 7.93
C SER A 425 -4.09 3.49 6.86
N LEU A 426 -4.82 2.38 6.76
CA LEU A 426 -4.49 1.24 5.89
C LEU A 426 -4.32 1.62 4.41
N SER A 427 -5.03 2.64 3.93
CA SER A 427 -4.99 3.08 2.53
C SER A 427 -3.61 3.57 2.07
N MET A 428 -2.79 4.09 2.99
CA MET A 428 -1.42 4.55 2.70
C MET A 428 -0.46 3.42 2.31
N TYR A 429 -0.77 2.15 2.61
CA TYR A 429 0.17 1.02 2.44
C TYR A 429 -0.48 -0.31 2.03
N HIS A 430 -1.80 -0.34 1.79
CA HIS A 430 -2.53 -1.57 1.46
C HIS A 430 -2.03 -2.31 0.21
N PRO A 431 -1.75 -1.68 -0.94
CA PRO A 431 -1.28 -2.40 -2.13
C PRO A 431 0.03 -3.18 -1.86
N GLN A 432 0.93 -2.59 -1.08
CA GLN A 432 2.17 -3.21 -0.65
C GLN A 432 1.94 -4.37 0.34
N LEU A 433 0.92 -4.25 1.21
CA LEU A 433 0.56 -5.28 2.18
C LEU A 433 -0.13 -6.48 1.51
N ALA A 434 -1.14 -6.24 0.68
CA ALA A 434 -1.83 -7.28 -0.09
C ALA A 434 -0.84 -8.05 -0.98
N TYR A 435 0.08 -7.34 -1.64
CA TYR A 435 1.18 -7.99 -2.37
C TYR A 435 2.03 -8.90 -1.46
N CYS A 436 2.35 -8.49 -0.23
CA CYS A 436 3.07 -9.36 0.72
C CYS A 436 2.24 -10.59 1.15
N ILE A 437 0.91 -10.48 1.26
CA ILE A 437 0.01 -11.58 1.62
C ILE A 437 -0.10 -12.59 0.47
N VAL A 438 -0.43 -12.14 -0.74
CA VAL A 438 -0.50 -12.97 -1.97
C VAL A 438 0.85 -13.64 -2.23
N GLN A 439 1.95 -12.90 -2.11
CA GLN A 439 3.31 -13.44 -2.29
C GLN A 439 3.69 -14.49 -1.23
N PHE A 440 3.01 -14.56 -0.08
CA PHE A 440 3.14 -15.66 0.89
C PHE A 440 2.33 -16.90 0.46
N LEU A 441 1.12 -16.73 -0.06
CA LEU A 441 0.27 -17.83 -0.54
C LEU A 441 0.88 -18.54 -1.76
N GLU A 442 1.45 -17.79 -2.71
CA GLU A 442 2.23 -18.33 -3.84
C GLU A 442 3.40 -19.26 -3.43
N LYS A 443 3.87 -19.16 -2.18
CA LYS A 443 5.00 -19.96 -1.66
C LYS A 443 4.53 -21.18 -0.87
N ASP A 444 3.34 -21.14 -0.30
CA ASP A 444 2.80 -22.18 0.60
C ASP A 444 1.27 -22.00 0.74
N ALA A 445 0.51 -22.56 -0.21
CA ALA A 445 -0.95 -22.41 -0.28
C ALA A 445 -1.69 -22.91 0.97
N ALA A 446 -1.09 -23.81 1.77
CA ALA A 446 -1.63 -24.26 3.05
C ALA A 446 -1.68 -23.16 4.14
N LEU A 447 -1.20 -21.94 3.86
CA LEU A 447 -1.38 -20.75 4.69
C LEU A 447 -2.71 -20.02 4.43
N THR A 448 -3.46 -20.38 3.37
CA THR A 448 -4.69 -19.70 2.95
C THR A 448 -5.75 -19.67 4.05
N GLU A 449 -5.96 -20.78 4.75
CA GLU A 449 -6.95 -20.89 5.82
C GLU A 449 -6.71 -19.87 6.96
N GLU A 450 -5.48 -19.80 7.47
CA GLU A 450 -5.07 -18.84 8.50
C GLU A 450 -5.12 -17.38 8.01
N VAL A 451 -4.80 -17.13 6.74
CA VAL A 451 -4.86 -15.79 6.13
C VAL A 451 -6.31 -15.31 6.00
N VAL A 452 -7.19 -16.10 5.37
CA VAL A 452 -8.59 -15.73 5.12
C VAL A 452 -9.36 -15.59 6.44
N LEU A 453 -9.19 -16.53 7.38
CA LEU A 453 -9.80 -16.40 8.71
C LEU A 453 -9.22 -15.21 9.51
N GLY A 454 -7.95 -14.87 9.29
CA GLY A 454 -7.30 -13.68 9.84
C GLY A 454 -7.85 -12.37 9.30
N LEU A 455 -8.11 -12.27 7.99
CA LEU A 455 -8.76 -11.11 7.38
C LEU A 455 -10.23 -10.99 7.83
N LEU A 456 -10.99 -12.09 7.81
CA LEU A 456 -12.38 -12.11 8.29
C LEU A 456 -12.50 -11.70 9.78
N ARG A 457 -11.51 -12.03 10.61
CA ARG A 457 -11.41 -11.58 12.00
C ARG A 457 -11.25 -10.06 12.14
N TYR A 458 -10.55 -9.42 11.21
CA TYR A 458 -10.30 -7.96 11.21
C TYR A 458 -11.21 -7.17 10.27
N TRP A 459 -12.24 -7.80 9.70
CA TRP A 459 -13.14 -7.19 8.72
C TRP A 459 -13.72 -5.85 9.20
N PRO A 460 -13.59 -4.76 8.42
CA PRO A 460 -14.08 -3.44 8.81
C PRO A 460 -15.59 -3.41 9.00
N LYS A 461 -16.06 -2.76 10.07
CA LYS A 461 -17.51 -2.65 10.42
C LYS A 461 -18.05 -1.23 10.44
N VAL A 462 -17.17 -0.23 10.34
CA VAL A 462 -17.47 1.21 10.49
C VAL A 462 -16.69 2.09 9.51
N ASN A 463 -15.97 1.49 8.56
CA ASN A 463 -15.19 2.20 7.53
C ASN A 463 -15.36 1.44 6.21
N SER A 464 -16.21 1.97 5.33
CA SER A 464 -16.56 1.35 4.05
C SER A 464 -15.42 1.40 3.03
N THR A 465 -14.57 2.43 3.07
CA THR A 465 -13.34 2.49 2.25
C THR A 465 -12.44 1.29 2.54
N LYS A 466 -12.19 0.99 3.82
CA LYS A 466 -11.43 -0.20 4.21
C LYS A 466 -12.16 -1.50 3.85
N GLU A 467 -13.49 -1.56 3.90
CA GLU A 467 -14.22 -2.76 3.46
C GLU A 467 -14.06 -3.02 1.96
N VAL A 468 -14.13 -1.97 1.13
CA VAL A 468 -13.81 -2.06 -0.31
C VAL A 468 -12.38 -2.52 -0.55
N MET A 469 -11.43 -2.14 0.32
CA MET A 469 -10.04 -2.58 0.23
C MET A 469 -9.86 -4.06 0.60
N PHE A 470 -10.46 -4.53 1.69
CA PHE A 470 -10.49 -5.96 2.04
C PHE A 470 -11.15 -6.80 0.92
N LEU A 471 -12.17 -6.25 0.24
CA LEU A 471 -12.76 -6.90 -0.95
C LEU A 471 -11.82 -6.89 -2.18
N ASN A 472 -10.88 -5.95 -2.31
CA ASN A 472 -9.82 -6.07 -3.32
C ASN A 472 -8.86 -7.20 -2.97
N GLU A 473 -8.32 -7.19 -1.74
CA GLU A 473 -7.35 -8.20 -1.28
C GLU A 473 -7.93 -9.63 -1.34
N VAL A 474 -9.23 -9.80 -1.05
CA VAL A 474 -9.91 -11.10 -1.20
C VAL A 474 -10.01 -11.55 -2.65
N GLU A 475 -10.14 -10.66 -3.64
CA GLU A 475 -10.07 -11.04 -5.05
C GLU A 475 -8.63 -11.39 -5.48
N ASP A 476 -7.65 -10.59 -5.08
CA ASP A 476 -6.22 -10.86 -5.31
C ASP A 476 -5.81 -12.23 -4.70
N ILE A 477 -6.39 -12.59 -3.55
CA ILE A 477 -6.22 -13.90 -2.91
C ILE A 477 -6.96 -15.02 -3.66
N PHE A 478 -8.15 -14.77 -4.22
CA PHE A 478 -8.85 -15.78 -5.03
C PHE A 478 -8.07 -16.17 -6.29
N GLU A 479 -7.37 -15.25 -6.95
CA GLU A 479 -6.58 -15.57 -8.16
C GLU A 479 -5.44 -16.59 -7.92
N VAL A 480 -5.02 -16.78 -6.66
CA VAL A 480 -3.96 -17.73 -6.26
C VAL A 480 -4.46 -18.87 -5.35
N MET A 481 -5.76 -19.00 -5.13
CA MET A 481 -6.34 -19.93 -4.15
C MET A 481 -6.59 -21.33 -4.74
N ASP A 482 -5.89 -22.35 -4.23
CA ASP A 482 -6.18 -23.75 -4.56
C ASP A 482 -7.63 -24.14 -4.17
N PRO A 483 -8.39 -24.85 -5.03
CA PRO A 483 -9.77 -25.27 -4.73
C PRO A 483 -9.92 -26.11 -3.45
N ALA A 484 -8.88 -26.88 -3.09
CA ALA A 484 -8.84 -27.67 -1.85
C ALA A 484 -8.67 -26.82 -0.58
N GLU A 485 -8.13 -25.62 -0.69
CA GLU A 485 -8.03 -24.64 0.39
C GLU A 485 -9.30 -23.77 0.45
N PHE A 486 -9.83 -23.37 -0.71
CA PHE A 486 -11.14 -22.70 -0.84
C PHE A 486 -12.24 -23.47 -0.11
N ALA A 487 -12.29 -24.80 -0.29
CA ALA A 487 -13.30 -25.67 0.31
C ALA A 487 -13.35 -25.60 1.85
N LYS A 488 -12.28 -25.17 2.53
CA LYS A 488 -12.21 -25.00 3.99
C LYS A 488 -12.72 -23.63 4.46
N VAL A 489 -12.58 -22.60 3.63
CA VAL A 489 -12.86 -21.20 4.00
C VAL A 489 -14.17 -20.66 3.41
N GLN A 490 -14.77 -21.38 2.47
CA GLN A 490 -15.96 -20.94 1.75
C GLN A 490 -17.14 -20.53 2.66
N GLU A 491 -17.53 -21.34 3.65
CA GLU A 491 -18.65 -21.00 4.54
C GLU A 491 -18.46 -19.67 5.28
N PRO A 492 -17.39 -19.44 6.07
CA PRO A 492 -17.19 -18.17 6.76
C PRO A 492 -16.93 -16.99 5.81
N LEU A 493 -16.32 -17.24 4.64
CA LEU A 493 -16.05 -16.20 3.64
C LEU A 493 -17.34 -15.74 2.93
N PHE A 494 -18.14 -16.65 2.39
CA PHE A 494 -19.42 -16.31 1.76
C PHE A 494 -20.44 -15.78 2.77
N HIS A 495 -20.42 -16.23 4.03
CA HIS A 495 -21.18 -15.57 5.09
C HIS A 495 -20.76 -14.11 5.34
N GLN A 496 -19.58 -13.67 4.91
CA GLN A 496 -19.19 -12.26 4.95
C GLN A 496 -19.49 -11.54 3.63
N LEU A 497 -19.22 -12.15 2.47
CA LEU A 497 -19.60 -11.60 1.17
C LEU A 497 -21.10 -11.35 1.06
N ALA A 498 -21.94 -12.24 1.61
CA ALA A 498 -23.38 -12.06 1.75
C ALA A 498 -23.78 -10.74 2.43
N LYS A 499 -23.03 -10.32 3.48
CA LYS A 499 -23.27 -9.05 4.20
C LYS A 499 -22.80 -7.85 3.39
N SER A 500 -21.66 -7.98 2.70
CA SER A 500 -21.13 -6.90 1.86
C SER A 500 -22.00 -6.69 0.61
N VAL A 501 -22.57 -7.75 0.02
CA VAL A 501 -23.62 -7.67 -1.03
C VAL A 501 -24.92 -7.06 -0.50
N ALA A 502 -25.31 -7.36 0.74
CA ALA A 502 -26.44 -6.72 1.43
C ALA A 502 -26.14 -5.29 1.93
N SER A 503 -24.94 -4.75 1.70
CA SER A 503 -24.54 -3.46 2.25
C SER A 503 -25.30 -2.31 1.57
N PRO A 504 -25.96 -1.40 2.33
CA PRO A 504 -26.61 -0.23 1.75
C PRO A 504 -25.59 0.77 1.16
N HIS A 505 -24.30 0.63 1.49
CA HIS A 505 -23.23 1.47 0.99
C HIS A 505 -22.79 0.99 -0.40
N PHE A 506 -23.21 1.72 -1.46
CA PHE A 506 -23.14 1.20 -2.83
C PHE A 506 -21.75 0.69 -3.25
N GLN A 507 -20.65 1.38 -2.90
CA GLN A 507 -19.31 0.94 -3.30
C GLN A 507 -18.91 -0.42 -2.72
N VAL A 508 -19.48 -0.83 -1.57
CA VAL A 508 -19.21 -2.14 -0.95
C VAL A 508 -19.98 -3.23 -1.70
N ALA A 509 -21.29 -3.03 -1.90
CA ALA A 509 -22.13 -3.99 -2.61
C ALA A 509 -21.74 -4.13 -4.09
N GLU A 510 -21.44 -3.01 -4.77
CA GLU A 510 -20.90 -2.98 -6.13
C GLU A 510 -19.56 -3.73 -6.21
N ARG A 511 -18.64 -3.51 -5.26
CA ARG A 511 -17.34 -4.19 -5.24
C ARG A 511 -17.45 -5.70 -5.01
N ALA A 512 -18.31 -6.11 -4.08
CA ALA A 512 -18.54 -7.52 -3.78
C ALA A 512 -19.25 -8.25 -4.94
N LEU A 513 -20.26 -7.62 -5.54
CA LEU A 513 -20.95 -8.16 -6.73
C LEU A 513 -20.04 -8.22 -7.96
N TYR A 514 -18.95 -7.43 -8.00
CA TYR A 514 -18.00 -7.45 -9.11
C TYR A 514 -17.25 -8.79 -9.23
N PHE A 515 -17.14 -9.58 -8.17
CA PHE A 515 -16.51 -10.92 -8.21
C PHE A 515 -17.18 -11.86 -9.22
N TRP A 516 -18.50 -11.71 -9.48
CA TRP A 516 -19.21 -12.50 -10.49
C TRP A 516 -18.82 -12.18 -11.94
N ASN A 517 -17.92 -11.21 -12.17
CA ASN A 517 -17.28 -10.97 -13.46
C ASN A 517 -15.95 -11.74 -13.62
N ASN A 518 -15.42 -12.37 -12.56
CA ASN A 518 -14.17 -13.11 -12.56
C ASN A 518 -14.44 -14.60 -12.83
N GLU A 519 -13.96 -15.11 -13.97
CA GLU A 519 -14.22 -16.49 -14.39
C GLU A 519 -13.71 -17.53 -13.39
N TYR A 520 -12.58 -17.27 -12.71
CA TYR A 520 -12.01 -18.20 -11.74
C TYR A 520 -12.88 -18.31 -10.48
N PHE A 521 -13.32 -17.17 -9.95
CA PHE A 521 -14.28 -17.11 -8.84
C PHE A 521 -15.59 -17.82 -9.20
N CYS A 522 -16.14 -17.57 -10.39
CA CYS A 522 -17.36 -18.24 -10.85
C CYS A 522 -17.23 -19.77 -10.96
N ASN A 523 -16.06 -20.27 -11.36
CA ASN A 523 -15.79 -21.72 -11.37
C ASN A 523 -15.74 -22.30 -9.94
N LEU A 524 -15.01 -21.68 -9.01
CA LEU A 524 -14.99 -22.08 -7.59
C LEU A 524 -16.39 -22.08 -6.95
N VAL A 525 -17.21 -21.09 -7.30
CA VAL A 525 -18.62 -21.00 -6.88
C VAL A 525 -19.49 -22.10 -7.49
N SER A 526 -19.28 -22.44 -8.77
CA SER A 526 -20.00 -23.51 -9.46
C SER A 526 -19.70 -24.88 -8.85
N ASP A 527 -18.43 -25.18 -8.61
CA ASP A 527 -17.97 -26.46 -8.05
C ASP A 527 -18.45 -26.70 -6.60
N ASN A 528 -18.87 -25.64 -5.90
CA ASN A 528 -19.33 -25.70 -4.50
C ASN A 528 -20.74 -25.08 -4.31
N VAL A 529 -21.55 -25.04 -5.36
CA VAL A 529 -22.85 -24.32 -5.37
C VAL A 529 -23.81 -24.79 -4.27
N GLU A 530 -23.75 -26.06 -3.89
CA GLU A 530 -24.59 -26.67 -2.84
C GLU A 530 -24.44 -26.00 -1.46
N ILE A 531 -23.25 -25.47 -1.15
CA ILE A 531 -22.97 -24.76 0.10
C ILE A 531 -23.16 -23.24 -0.09
N ILE A 532 -22.74 -22.71 -1.24
CA ILE A 532 -22.65 -21.26 -1.47
C ILE A 532 -24.01 -20.63 -1.78
N LEU A 533 -24.86 -21.29 -2.57
CA LEU A 533 -26.16 -20.73 -2.97
C LEU A 533 -27.10 -20.49 -1.77
N PRO A 534 -27.31 -21.44 -0.82
CA PRO A 534 -28.13 -21.18 0.36
C PRO A 534 -27.66 -19.97 1.19
N ILE A 535 -26.35 -19.73 1.28
CA ILE A 535 -25.77 -18.58 2.00
C ILE A 535 -26.02 -17.26 1.24
N MET A 536 -25.89 -17.28 -0.09
CA MET A 536 -25.99 -16.09 -0.95
C MET A 536 -27.43 -15.76 -1.40
N PHE A 537 -28.38 -16.70 -1.29
CA PHE A 537 -29.73 -16.54 -1.84
C PHE A 537 -30.46 -15.34 -1.22
N ALA A 538 -30.56 -15.28 0.11
CA ALA A 538 -31.30 -14.25 0.83
C ALA A 538 -30.90 -12.79 0.45
N PRO A 539 -29.61 -12.38 0.54
CA PRO A 539 -29.23 -11.00 0.23
C PRO A 539 -29.37 -10.64 -1.25
N LEU A 540 -29.19 -11.60 -2.16
CA LEU A 540 -29.43 -11.40 -3.59
C LEU A 540 -30.93 -11.24 -3.86
N TYR A 541 -31.75 -12.16 -3.36
CA TYR A 541 -33.20 -12.15 -3.56
C TYR A 541 -33.86 -10.89 -2.96
N GLU A 542 -33.44 -10.45 -1.77
CA GLU A 542 -33.92 -9.21 -1.14
C GLU A 542 -33.55 -7.97 -1.96
N ASN A 543 -32.29 -7.81 -2.35
CA ASN A 543 -31.87 -6.70 -3.22
C ASN A 543 -32.58 -6.72 -4.60
N SER A 544 -32.93 -7.91 -5.11
CA SER A 544 -33.65 -8.05 -6.40
C SER A 544 -35.08 -7.50 -6.36
N LYS A 545 -35.74 -7.52 -5.20
CA LYS A 545 -37.08 -6.93 -5.01
C LYS A 545 -37.06 -5.41 -5.12
N GLY A 546 -35.94 -4.78 -4.80
CA GLY A 546 -35.68 -3.37 -5.07
C GLY A 546 -34.47 -2.86 -4.30
N HIS A 547 -33.53 -2.24 -5.03
CA HIS A 547 -32.39 -1.56 -4.45
C HIS A 547 -32.33 -0.10 -4.94
N TRP A 548 -31.94 0.83 -4.06
CA TRP A 548 -31.98 2.27 -4.36
C TRP A 548 -31.04 2.68 -5.50
N ASN A 549 -29.90 2.01 -5.62
CA ASN A 549 -28.97 2.14 -6.75
C ASN A 549 -29.28 1.08 -7.80
N ARG A 550 -29.62 1.54 -9.02
CA ARG A 550 -29.98 0.71 -10.19
C ARG A 550 -28.83 -0.14 -10.73
N THR A 551 -27.57 0.27 -10.57
CA THR A 551 -26.42 -0.52 -11.02
C THR A 551 -26.33 -1.82 -10.23
N ILE A 552 -26.40 -1.74 -8.90
CA ILE A 552 -26.44 -2.89 -8.00
C ILE A 552 -27.64 -3.78 -8.31
N HIS A 553 -28.83 -3.21 -8.54
CA HIS A 553 -30.02 -3.97 -8.92
C HIS A 553 -29.79 -4.82 -10.18
N GLY A 554 -29.12 -4.27 -11.20
CA GLY A 554 -28.71 -5.01 -12.40
C GLY A 554 -27.64 -6.08 -12.15
N MET A 555 -26.63 -5.79 -11.32
CA MET A 555 -25.58 -6.74 -10.95
C MET A 555 -26.12 -7.92 -10.13
N VAL A 556 -27.07 -7.68 -9.22
CA VAL A 556 -27.77 -8.71 -8.45
C VAL A 556 -28.54 -9.65 -9.37
N TYR A 557 -29.27 -9.15 -10.37
CA TYR A 557 -29.93 -10.01 -11.36
C TYR A 557 -28.92 -10.84 -12.17
N ASN A 558 -27.74 -10.31 -12.48
CA ASN A 558 -26.69 -11.09 -13.16
C ASN A 558 -26.19 -12.24 -12.28
N ALA A 559 -25.86 -11.96 -11.01
CA ALA A 559 -25.43 -12.99 -10.06
C ALA A 559 -26.51 -14.05 -9.81
N MET A 560 -27.79 -13.65 -9.63
CA MET A 560 -28.91 -14.59 -9.50
C MET A 560 -29.10 -15.45 -10.76
N LYS A 561 -29.02 -14.86 -11.95
CA LYS A 561 -29.12 -15.59 -13.22
C LYS A 561 -28.01 -16.65 -13.34
N LEU A 562 -26.78 -16.32 -12.95
CA LEU A 562 -25.68 -17.29 -12.94
C LEU A 562 -25.96 -18.46 -11.99
N PHE A 563 -26.46 -18.21 -10.77
CA PHE A 563 -26.87 -19.29 -9.87
C PHE A 563 -28.02 -20.16 -10.43
N MET A 564 -29.02 -19.54 -11.08
CA MET A 564 -30.09 -20.27 -11.77
C MET A 564 -29.58 -21.12 -12.95
N GLU A 565 -28.54 -20.67 -13.66
CA GLU A 565 -27.92 -21.41 -14.77
C GLU A 565 -27.00 -22.54 -14.30
N ILE A 566 -26.40 -22.43 -13.10
CA ILE A 566 -25.57 -23.47 -12.48
C ILE A 566 -26.43 -24.61 -11.91
N ASN A 567 -27.44 -24.29 -11.07
CA ASN A 567 -28.32 -25.31 -10.46
C ASN A 567 -29.76 -24.77 -10.28
N PRO A 568 -30.65 -24.97 -11.28
CA PRO A 568 -32.02 -24.50 -11.22
C PRO A 568 -32.82 -25.08 -10.04
N GLN A 569 -32.65 -26.38 -9.75
CA GLN A 569 -33.41 -27.07 -8.71
C GLN A 569 -33.09 -26.51 -7.33
N LEU A 570 -31.79 -26.42 -6.98
CA LEU A 570 -31.35 -25.85 -5.71
C LEU A 570 -31.77 -24.38 -5.56
N PHE A 571 -31.85 -23.63 -6.66
CA PHE A 571 -32.35 -22.24 -6.63
C PHE A 571 -33.84 -22.17 -6.29
N ASP A 572 -34.68 -23.03 -6.89
CA ASP A 572 -36.10 -23.12 -6.57
C ASP A 572 -36.33 -23.64 -5.15
N ASP A 573 -35.52 -24.59 -4.67
CA ASP A 573 -35.55 -25.10 -3.29
C ASP A 573 -35.17 -23.99 -2.29
N CYS A 574 -34.09 -23.23 -2.53
CA CYS A 574 -33.73 -22.07 -1.71
C CYS A 574 -34.81 -20.99 -1.69
N SER A 575 -35.53 -20.81 -2.80
CA SER A 575 -36.66 -19.89 -2.93
C SER A 575 -37.87 -20.34 -2.11
N HIS A 576 -38.13 -21.66 -2.05
CA HIS A 576 -39.14 -22.25 -1.19
C HIS A 576 -38.78 -22.08 0.28
N ASP A 577 -37.59 -22.51 0.69
CA ASP A 577 -37.08 -22.45 2.07
C ASP A 577 -37.05 -21.03 2.61
N TYR A 578 -36.58 -20.06 1.82
CA TYR A 578 -36.63 -18.64 2.18
C TYR A 578 -38.07 -18.16 2.38
N THR A 579 -39.01 -18.59 1.53
CA THR A 579 -40.42 -18.19 1.61
C THR A 579 -41.12 -18.81 2.82
N GLU A 580 -40.90 -20.09 3.12
CA GLU A 580 -41.38 -20.69 4.37
C GLU A 580 -40.74 -20.01 5.59
N HIS A 581 -39.42 -19.77 5.56
CA HIS A 581 -38.73 -19.13 6.67
C HIS A 581 -39.29 -17.72 6.94
N GLN A 582 -39.66 -16.94 5.91
CA GLN A 582 -40.34 -15.65 6.09
C GLN A 582 -41.77 -15.82 6.62
N ASN A 583 -42.58 -16.72 6.06
CA ASN A 583 -43.95 -16.95 6.53
C ASN A 583 -44.00 -17.38 8.02
N ASN A 584 -43.05 -18.21 8.44
CA ASN A 584 -42.93 -18.69 9.81
C ASN A 584 -42.22 -17.69 10.76
N ALA A 585 -41.81 -16.50 10.30
CA ALA A 585 -41.01 -15.55 11.09
C ALA A 585 -41.76 -15.02 12.33
N GLU A 586 -43.02 -14.60 12.17
CA GLU A 586 -43.83 -14.11 13.29
C GLU A 586 -44.04 -15.21 14.35
N ALA A 587 -44.31 -16.45 13.93
CA ALA A 587 -44.45 -17.59 14.83
C ALA A 587 -43.16 -17.87 15.62
N ARG A 588 -41.97 -17.75 14.98
CA ARG A 588 -40.68 -17.87 15.67
C ARG A 588 -40.42 -16.71 16.64
N GLU A 589 -40.88 -15.50 16.35
CA GLU A 589 -40.81 -14.36 17.27
C GLU A 589 -41.74 -14.52 18.47
N GLN A 590 -43.02 -14.88 18.26
CA GLN A 590 -43.96 -15.20 19.34
C GLN A 590 -43.44 -16.35 20.23
N ALA A 591 -42.86 -17.40 19.64
CA ALA A 591 -42.23 -18.49 20.39
C ALA A 591 -41.03 -18.01 21.23
N ARG A 592 -40.23 -17.08 20.70
CA ARG A 592 -39.11 -16.45 21.41
C ARG A 592 -39.60 -15.58 22.57
N GLU A 593 -40.63 -14.76 22.37
CA GLU A 593 -41.28 -14.01 23.45
C GLU A 593 -41.80 -14.94 24.55
N ASN A 594 -42.46 -16.04 24.19
CA ASN A 594 -43.05 -16.96 25.15
C ASN A 594 -41.98 -17.69 25.99
N LYS A 595 -40.83 -18.05 25.38
CA LYS A 595 -39.64 -18.51 26.11
C LYS A 595 -39.14 -17.45 27.12
N TRP A 596 -39.06 -16.17 26.73
CA TRP A 596 -38.67 -15.07 27.63
C TRP A 596 -39.69 -14.80 28.76
N LYS A 597 -41.00 -14.83 28.46
CA LYS A 597 -42.07 -14.66 29.46
C LYS A 597 -42.01 -15.77 30.52
N ALA A 598 -41.84 -17.02 30.10
CA ALA A 598 -41.68 -18.17 31.01
C ALA A 598 -40.44 -18.06 31.91
N LEU A 599 -39.28 -17.67 31.36
CA LEU A 599 -38.06 -17.40 32.14
C LEU A 599 -38.27 -16.25 33.14
N GLY A 600 -38.95 -15.17 32.73
CA GLY A 600 -39.29 -14.05 33.60
C GLY A 600 -40.22 -14.44 34.75
N GLU A 601 -41.18 -15.33 34.52
CA GLU A 601 -42.01 -15.91 35.56
C GLU A 601 -41.23 -16.83 36.50
N GLN A 602 -40.37 -17.71 35.98
CA GLN A 602 -39.54 -18.60 36.80
C GLN A 602 -38.61 -17.78 37.73
N ALA A 603 -38.01 -16.70 37.22
CA ALA A 603 -37.20 -15.77 38.01
C ALA A 603 -38.02 -15.00 39.07
N LYS A 604 -39.28 -14.65 38.78
CA LYS A 604 -40.19 -14.05 39.78
C LYS A 604 -40.57 -15.06 40.87
N ARG A 605 -40.97 -16.28 40.51
CA ARG A 605 -41.31 -17.37 41.45
C ARG A 605 -40.13 -17.71 42.36
N GLY A 606 -38.90 -17.71 41.83
CA GLY A 606 -37.67 -17.88 42.61
C GLY A 606 -37.35 -16.72 43.58
N LYS A 607 -37.90 -15.52 43.35
CA LYS A 607 -37.79 -14.38 44.30
C LYS A 607 -38.89 -14.38 45.36
N THR A 608 -40.09 -14.88 45.04
CA THR A 608 -41.23 -14.91 45.99
C THR A 608 -41.17 -16.12 46.93
N ASN A 609 -40.66 -17.26 46.47
CA ASN A 609 -40.52 -18.47 47.29
C ASN A 609 -39.24 -18.39 48.15
N GLY A 610 -39.14 -17.35 48.98
CA GLY A 610 -37.94 -16.90 49.69
C GLY A 610 -37.22 -18.01 50.46
N THR A 611 -36.29 -18.67 49.79
CA THR A 611 -35.50 -19.79 50.32
C THR A 611 -34.03 -19.53 50.03
N THR A 612 -33.17 -19.83 50.99
CA THR A 612 -31.72 -19.63 50.95
C THR A 612 -31.07 -20.12 49.65
N ARG A 613 -30.05 -19.38 49.17
CA ARG A 613 -29.00 -19.94 48.31
C ARG A 613 -28.59 -21.31 48.87
N PRO A 614 -28.66 -22.42 48.12
CA PRO A 614 -27.84 -23.56 48.46
C PRO A 614 -26.38 -23.13 48.35
N SER A 615 -25.58 -23.36 49.40
CA SER A 615 -24.13 -23.20 49.34
C SER A 615 -23.57 -24.07 48.22
N ALA A 616 -22.44 -23.67 47.64
CA ALA A 616 -21.84 -24.39 46.52
C ALA A 616 -21.45 -25.83 46.93
N VAL A 617 -22.26 -26.81 46.53
CA VAL A 617 -21.93 -28.23 46.61
C VAL A 617 -21.47 -28.67 45.23
N SER A 618 -20.18 -29.01 45.12
CA SER A 618 -19.62 -29.64 43.93
C SER A 618 -20.24 -31.03 43.73
N ILE A 619 -20.94 -31.24 42.62
CA ILE A 619 -21.43 -32.55 42.21
C ILE A 619 -20.76 -32.94 40.90
N SER A 620 -20.13 -34.12 40.92
CA SER A 620 -19.41 -34.73 39.81
C SER A 620 -20.32 -35.19 38.67
N SER A 621 -19.71 -35.49 37.53
CA SER A 621 -20.37 -36.11 36.39
C SER A 621 -21.12 -37.39 36.75
N SER A 622 -22.43 -37.45 36.44
CA SER A 622 -23.07 -38.55 35.68
C SER A 622 -24.60 -38.51 35.73
N ARG A 623 -25.24 -38.27 34.59
CA ARG A 623 -26.39 -39.05 34.09
C ARG A 623 -26.69 -38.70 32.63
N LYS A 624 -27.06 -39.71 31.84
CA LYS A 624 -27.46 -39.56 30.43
C LYS A 624 -28.96 -39.21 30.38
N GLY A 625 -29.31 -38.22 29.57
CA GLY A 625 -30.64 -37.96 29.05
C GLY A 625 -30.53 -37.71 27.54
N LYS A 626 -31.60 -37.95 26.78
CA LYS A 626 -31.60 -37.63 25.34
C LYS A 626 -31.65 -36.12 25.13
N PRO A 627 -31.00 -35.57 24.07
CA PRO A 627 -31.34 -34.25 23.57
C PRO A 627 -32.67 -34.32 22.80
N ASP A 628 -33.56 -33.36 23.06
CA ASP A 628 -34.58 -32.97 22.09
C ASP A 628 -33.95 -31.95 21.11
N GLU A 629 -34.52 -31.79 19.93
CA GLU A 629 -33.92 -31.01 18.84
C GLU A 629 -33.73 -29.53 19.18
N LEU A 630 -32.55 -29.01 18.84
CA LEU A 630 -32.20 -27.59 18.91
C LEU A 630 -32.19 -27.02 17.49
N ASP A 631 -32.73 -25.82 17.30
CA ASP A 631 -32.60 -25.07 16.03
C ASP A 631 -31.14 -25.08 15.56
N PRO A 632 -30.81 -25.44 14.30
CA PRO A 632 -29.43 -25.54 13.84
C PRO A 632 -28.67 -24.22 13.96
N ILE A 633 -29.36 -23.08 13.79
CA ILE A 633 -28.81 -21.74 14.02
C ILE A 633 -28.42 -21.54 15.50
N THR A 634 -29.18 -22.11 16.44
CA THR A 634 -28.84 -22.06 17.87
C THR A 634 -27.69 -23.00 18.20
N GLU A 635 -27.64 -24.17 17.56
CA GLU A 635 -26.55 -25.13 17.74
C GLU A 635 -25.21 -24.57 17.20
N ASP A 636 -25.20 -23.92 16.04
CA ASP A 636 -24.01 -23.26 15.50
C ASP A 636 -23.55 -22.07 16.37
N ASN A 637 -24.48 -21.21 16.79
CA ASN A 637 -24.14 -20.11 17.71
C ASN A 637 -23.58 -20.65 19.04
N GLN A 638 -24.09 -21.77 19.55
CA GLN A 638 -23.57 -22.43 20.75
C GLN A 638 -22.18 -23.05 20.51
N LYS A 639 -21.96 -23.74 19.37
CA LYS A 639 -20.66 -24.28 18.94
C LYS A 639 -19.61 -23.16 18.82
N ARG A 640 -19.96 -22.03 18.20
CA ARG A 640 -19.13 -20.82 18.15
C ARG A 640 -18.83 -20.27 19.55
N LEU A 641 -19.82 -20.17 20.43
CA LEU A 641 -19.66 -19.65 21.79
C LEU A 641 -18.77 -20.54 22.67
N ASP A 642 -18.85 -21.87 22.53
CA ASP A 642 -18.06 -22.81 23.31
C ASP A 642 -16.64 -23.03 22.73
N SER A 643 -16.47 -22.94 21.41
CA SER A 643 -15.15 -22.85 20.76
C SER A 643 -14.35 -21.63 21.25
N LEU A 644 -15.01 -20.46 21.35
CA LEU A 644 -14.40 -19.26 21.93
C LEU A 644 -13.98 -19.44 23.41
N LYS A 645 -14.77 -20.16 24.21
CA LYS A 645 -14.43 -20.46 25.63
C LYS A 645 -13.25 -21.42 25.75
N LEU A 646 -13.15 -22.43 24.88
CA LEU A 646 -12.02 -23.37 24.88
C LEU A 646 -10.70 -22.64 24.59
N GLN A 647 -10.70 -21.73 23.62
CA GLN A 647 -9.52 -20.96 23.22
C GLN A 647 -9.03 -19.97 24.31
N ASP A 648 -9.94 -19.43 25.13
CA ASP A 648 -9.58 -18.64 26.33
C ASP A 648 -9.20 -19.52 27.54
N GLY A 649 -9.71 -20.76 27.60
CA GLY A 649 -9.34 -21.77 28.60
C GLY A 649 -7.87 -22.17 28.51
N GLU A 650 -7.41 -22.60 27.33
CA GLU A 650 -6.01 -22.99 27.09
C GLU A 650 -5.01 -21.85 27.36
N ARG A 651 -5.42 -20.59 27.13
CA ARG A 651 -4.63 -19.40 27.48
C ARG A 651 -4.42 -19.21 28.98
N ARG A 652 -5.31 -19.78 29.80
CA ARG A 652 -5.27 -19.61 31.26
C ARG A 652 -4.36 -20.62 31.95
N GLU A 653 -4.26 -21.84 31.43
CA GLU A 653 -3.42 -22.90 32.01
C GLU A 653 -1.92 -22.77 31.67
N ARG A 654 -1.56 -22.02 30.61
CA ARG A 654 -0.15 -21.83 30.19
C ARG A 654 0.57 -20.63 30.84
N ARG A 655 0.18 -20.20 32.05
CA ARG A 655 0.93 -19.22 32.86
C ARG A 655 1.71 -19.92 33.98
N PRO A 656 3.06 -19.88 34.00
CA PRO A 656 3.82 -20.40 35.13
C PRO A 656 3.58 -19.57 36.39
N THR A 657 3.20 -20.23 37.48
CA THR A 657 2.99 -19.59 38.79
C THR A 657 4.32 -19.26 39.44
N HIS A 658 4.73 -18.00 39.36
CA HIS A 658 5.91 -17.51 40.07
C HIS A 658 5.51 -17.08 41.50
N ASP A 659 5.87 -17.89 42.49
CA ASP A 659 5.59 -17.58 43.89
C ASP A 659 6.28 -16.27 44.32
N ARG A 660 5.47 -15.32 44.80
CA ARG A 660 5.95 -14.15 45.56
C ARG A 660 5.78 -14.42 47.04
N GLN A 661 6.86 -14.84 47.69
CA GLN A 661 6.91 -14.87 49.16
C GLN A 661 6.79 -13.44 49.70
N ASN A 662 5.95 -13.27 50.74
CA ASN A 662 5.81 -12.01 51.45
C ASN A 662 7.07 -11.74 52.28
N SER A 663 7.77 -10.64 52.02
CA SER A 663 8.78 -10.10 52.93
C SER A 663 8.15 -9.05 53.84
N VAL A 664 8.24 -9.26 55.16
CA VAL A 664 7.72 -8.33 56.17
C VAL A 664 8.73 -7.20 56.37
N GLY A 665 8.26 -5.96 56.37
CA GLY A 665 9.12 -4.79 56.54
C GLY A 665 9.80 -4.74 57.90
N SER A 666 11.11 -4.48 57.90
CA SER A 666 11.84 -3.98 59.07
C SER A 666 12.35 -2.56 58.77
N SER A 667 12.61 -1.78 59.81
CA SER A 667 12.92 -0.35 59.73
C SER A 667 14.16 0.02 60.54
N ARG A 668 14.69 1.25 60.34
CA ARG A 668 15.93 1.79 60.95
C ARG A 668 17.21 1.13 60.39
N SER A 669 18.32 1.84 60.18
CA SER A 669 18.78 3.08 60.83
C SER A 669 19.65 3.96 59.91
N GLN A 670 20.12 5.08 60.45
CA GLN A 670 21.00 6.08 59.79
C GLN A 670 22.44 5.57 59.63
N ARG A 671 23.06 5.83 58.47
CA ARG A 671 24.20 6.75 58.38
C ARG A 671 24.45 7.22 56.95
#